data_AF-I9KVF3-F1
#
_entry.id   AF-I9KVF3-F1
#
_cell.length_a   1.000
_cell.length_b   1.000
_cell.length_c   1.000
_cell.angle_alpha   90.00
_cell.angle_beta   90.00
_cell.angle_gamma   90.00
#
_symmetry.space_group_name_H-M   'P 1'
#
loop_
_entity.id
_entity.type
_entity.pdbx_description
1 polymer ?
#
loop_
_entity_poly.entity_id
_entity_poly.type
_entity_poly.pdbx_seq_one_letter_code
_entity_poly.pdbx_strand_id
1 'polypeptide(L)'
;MSTLNLNNFIDDKDETKDKRKEVIKAEIGALLFNLGKTHIGFKFWRDYFSKYSHEFRFSSYKEYIKNGVFIDELRNIDNELADFFLNLNISLGFENIPIIELMLGGESNLDFVKDVFFRSCENINSGIDKGDPLKQLNLLWISNAFGSFKEEVIKENFDNRRLKFFKDFWDKVSSFGVEPDNLTYQNWIEIRNFVLEEIKKWYSHLLSDSRFPINDITLWDQAYMTASLFKATITAMLLDSSKVNEYKTPKKIKWSILGIQYDKLSLIEKSLKANYISWYNSKINECDKKIKSMIEEKYVLGNEIYRDETGIYFLVPENIICKDEENGLYRIHDDLKIIENDILDEFHNIFNHEIYPSIFLTKPSRGTMNLSYLVESAKENFLKPCLPENFGDEIVNNIVDDYNGLCYICGIRPGKKKEDLILCDICEEKRKLRMKEWYHNLNGETIWTGDIGDKNGRIALISLKFEMKEWLNGDFLNTFVNTDFDYKLSLKEIKDGLIKDKNKKIPNTLVGTTLRSVKITDFAETALLERSIGDRWENLITKKVGSKIDFENRKIHWDKLSNDEIDFLAEIILQFIVRKNPSPARLRRITETTKEFLEIMKKDLPSFMFDEEKRRWRNKRIIWYCGDNIKKNYEYEYKGLEFMSDSEGYVYLISSLDFAIDIIKNRTKIEKRFIKKIEEGNFDWLKEEIILNDKKDKKYSNIILQSSNAEYKEYLPFISMIDPTPSLWQFIIPAESVPQVIKEIKERYIKEFKYVVGKLPLHIGIIYTDYMKPLYVGIKALREIKRDIENFEVIMSIESEGELKTLQDEALVYANDFEKNESLIDMYSLYEKKAVNSKYEFYIVPEKDTKQCIHTFNDKNGIEKFIVYPNTIDFEFIDVNIRRNDINYDKEGKRYLKFKKRRPYKWEEWEKFIKFYNYFNDSNRKTKLHNIINIIYSKIEDWKGDEGNLKSYLLTSFINVLKLDNKEKLNEFSKIFGEQDWSALMEKADEDFLDTLKMFIDMFEFWHKALKKL
;
A
#
# COMPACT_ATOMS: atom_id res chain seq x y z
N MET A 1 36.04 17.03 3.67
CA MET A 1 34.57 17.21 3.71
C MET A 1 34.31 18.63 4.16
N SER A 2 33.42 19.28 3.45
CA SER A 2 32.78 20.55 3.81
C SER A 2 32.04 20.38 5.13
N THR A 3 32.11 21.39 6.00
CA THR A 3 31.21 21.53 7.15
C THR A 3 29.82 21.83 6.61
N LEU A 4 28.79 21.06 7.01
CA LEU A 4 27.41 21.40 6.68
C LEU A 4 26.96 22.49 7.65
N ASN A 5 26.23 23.48 7.16
CA ASN A 5 25.76 24.54 8.04
C ASN A 5 24.30 24.86 7.76
N LEU A 6 23.43 24.41 8.68
CA LEU A 6 22.00 24.71 8.64
C LEU A 6 21.75 26.23 8.69
N ASN A 7 22.60 26.99 9.40
CA ASN A 7 22.51 28.45 9.47
C ASN A 7 22.89 29.15 8.15
N ASN A 8 23.45 28.45 7.16
CA ASN A 8 23.68 29.05 5.85
C ASN A 8 22.37 29.42 5.15
N PHE A 9 21.24 28.82 5.56
CA PHE A 9 19.97 29.05 4.89
C PHE A 9 18.73 28.99 5.79
N ILE A 10 18.83 28.56 7.06
CA ILE A 10 17.79 28.72 8.08
C ILE A 10 18.26 29.77 9.09
N ASP A 11 17.57 30.91 9.16
CA ASP A 11 17.81 31.95 10.16
C ASP A 11 16.49 32.38 10.80
N ASP A 12 16.15 31.78 11.95
CA ASP A 12 14.91 32.10 12.67
C ASP A 12 14.92 33.51 13.31
N LYS A 13 16.06 34.23 13.26
CA LYS A 13 16.20 35.58 13.80
C LYS A 13 16.12 36.67 12.73
N ASP A 14 16.35 36.32 11.47
CA ASP A 14 16.36 37.24 10.34
C ASP A 14 15.72 36.59 9.09
N GLU A 15 14.43 36.84 8.89
CA GLU A 15 13.64 36.30 7.76
C GLU A 15 14.24 36.69 6.39
N THR A 16 15.07 37.75 6.31
CA THR A 16 15.73 38.15 5.07
C THR A 16 16.89 37.22 4.68
N LYS A 17 17.45 36.48 5.65
CA LYS A 17 18.51 35.49 5.45
C LYS A 17 17.99 34.07 5.35
N ASP A 18 16.75 33.82 5.81
CA ASP A 18 16.07 32.55 5.66
C ASP A 18 15.74 32.25 4.18
N LYS A 19 16.32 31.18 3.64
CA LYS A 19 16.10 30.73 2.27
C LYS A 19 15.04 29.64 2.15
N ARG A 20 14.42 29.18 3.23
CA ARG A 20 13.33 28.19 3.17
C ARG A 20 12.20 28.65 2.26
N LYS A 21 11.82 29.93 2.35
CA LYS A 21 10.84 30.56 1.46
C LYS A 21 11.21 30.38 -0.02
N GLU A 22 12.48 30.52 -0.37
CA GLU A 22 12.95 30.39 -1.75
C GLU A 22 12.97 28.93 -2.22
N VAL A 23 13.30 27.97 -1.34
CA VAL A 23 13.18 26.53 -1.64
C VAL A 23 11.72 26.14 -1.90
N ILE A 24 10.77 26.66 -1.11
CA ILE A 24 9.34 26.41 -1.31
C ILE A 24 8.84 27.02 -2.62
N LYS A 25 9.24 28.25 -2.96
CA LYS A 25 8.92 28.84 -4.27
C LYS A 25 9.47 27.99 -5.43
N ALA A 26 10.70 27.49 -5.29
CA ALA A 26 11.33 26.61 -6.27
C ALA A 26 10.57 25.29 -6.43
N GLU A 27 10.10 24.69 -5.34
CA GLU A 27 9.24 23.51 -5.38
C GLU A 27 7.93 23.79 -6.13
N ILE A 28 7.26 24.92 -5.84
CA ILE A 28 6.02 25.32 -6.54
C ILE A 28 6.27 25.51 -8.04
N GLY A 29 7.33 26.24 -8.43
CA GLY A 29 7.68 26.42 -9.84
C GLY A 29 7.99 25.09 -10.53
N ALA A 30 8.67 24.18 -9.84
CA ALA A 30 8.96 22.83 -10.32
C ALA A 30 7.70 21.95 -10.43
N LEU A 31 6.67 22.13 -9.60
CA LEU A 31 5.38 21.44 -9.75
C LEU A 31 4.61 21.94 -10.99
N LEU A 32 4.75 23.22 -11.32
CA LEU A 32 4.04 23.91 -12.39
C LEU A 32 4.72 23.80 -13.77
N PHE A 33 5.91 23.19 -13.88
CA PHE A 33 6.70 23.18 -15.13
C PHE A 33 6.02 22.49 -16.32
N ASN A 34 5.05 21.63 -16.06
CA ASN A 34 4.34 20.89 -17.10
C ASN A 34 3.00 21.52 -17.47
N LEU A 35 2.70 22.75 -17.02
CA LEU A 35 1.41 23.41 -17.28
C LEU A 35 1.04 23.46 -18.76
N GLY A 36 2.00 23.58 -19.68
CA GLY A 36 1.70 23.57 -21.11
C GLY A 36 1.15 22.25 -21.64
N LYS A 37 1.50 21.12 -21.01
CA LYS A 37 0.91 19.82 -21.32
C LYS A 37 -0.56 19.74 -20.95
N THR A 38 -1.07 20.71 -20.21
CA THR A 38 -2.47 20.75 -19.78
C THR A 38 -3.37 21.59 -20.69
N HIS A 39 -2.85 22.00 -21.86
CA HIS A 39 -3.62 22.67 -22.90
C HIS A 39 -3.77 21.76 -24.14
N ILE A 40 -4.97 21.67 -24.72
CA ILE A 40 -5.27 20.71 -25.81
C ILE A 40 -4.49 20.97 -27.10
N GLY A 41 -4.14 22.24 -27.37
CA GLY A 41 -3.26 22.65 -28.46
C GLY A 41 -1.78 22.25 -28.32
N PHE A 42 -1.36 21.64 -27.22
CA PHE A 42 0.00 21.12 -27.08
C PHE A 42 0.27 20.03 -28.13
N LYS A 43 1.44 20.08 -28.77
CA LYS A 43 1.71 19.33 -30.02
C LYS A 43 1.41 17.83 -29.95
N PHE A 44 1.62 17.20 -28.80
CA PHE A 44 1.39 15.76 -28.61
C PHE A 44 -0.08 15.38 -28.38
N TRP A 45 -0.96 16.37 -28.14
CA TRP A 45 -2.40 16.16 -27.92
C TRP A 45 -3.26 16.50 -29.14
N ARG A 46 -2.72 17.29 -30.08
CA ARG A 46 -3.48 17.87 -31.20
C ARG A 46 -4.28 16.86 -32.02
N ASP A 47 -3.69 15.71 -32.31
CA ASP A 47 -4.32 14.68 -33.13
C ASP A 47 -5.58 14.12 -32.46
N TYR A 48 -5.55 13.97 -31.13
CA TYR A 48 -6.68 13.52 -30.31
C TYR A 48 -7.80 14.57 -30.19
N PHE A 49 -7.47 15.85 -30.41
CA PHE A 49 -8.38 16.98 -30.27
C PHE A 49 -8.58 17.77 -31.56
N SER A 50 -8.37 17.15 -32.73
CA SER A 50 -8.44 17.80 -34.05
C SER A 50 -9.75 18.55 -34.32
N LYS A 51 -10.87 18.06 -33.76
CA LYS A 51 -12.19 18.76 -33.78
C LYS A 51 -12.18 20.14 -33.10
N TYR A 52 -11.23 20.39 -32.22
CA TYR A 52 -11.00 21.66 -31.52
C TYR A 52 -9.79 22.42 -32.06
N SER A 53 -9.36 22.17 -33.29
CA SER A 53 -8.18 22.82 -33.88
C SER A 53 -8.23 24.35 -33.89
N HIS A 54 -9.43 24.94 -33.91
CA HIS A 54 -9.66 26.38 -33.78
C HIS A 54 -9.25 26.95 -32.40
N GLU A 55 -9.11 26.10 -31.37
CA GLU A 55 -8.64 26.45 -30.03
C GLU A 55 -7.11 26.34 -29.89
N PHE A 56 -6.38 25.88 -30.92
CA PHE A 56 -4.93 25.67 -30.83
C PHE A 56 -4.17 27.01 -30.98
N ARG A 57 -3.78 27.61 -29.86
CA ARG A 57 -3.18 28.97 -29.82
C ARG A 57 -1.66 29.04 -29.94
N PHE A 58 -0.95 27.91 -29.92
CA PHE A 58 0.52 27.87 -29.95
C PHE A 58 1.04 26.54 -30.50
N SER A 59 2.24 26.50 -31.10
CA SER A 59 2.88 25.31 -31.69
C SER A 59 3.92 24.61 -30.80
N SER A 60 4.41 25.27 -29.77
CA SER A 60 5.37 24.69 -28.81
C SER A 60 5.14 25.20 -27.40
N TYR A 61 5.66 24.50 -26.38
CA TYR A 61 5.53 24.97 -25.00
C TYR A 61 6.24 26.31 -24.77
N LYS A 62 7.41 26.48 -25.39
CA LYS A 62 8.12 27.75 -25.43
C LYS A 62 7.23 28.88 -25.99
N GLU A 63 6.47 28.59 -27.03
CA GLU A 63 5.54 29.55 -27.63
C GLU A 63 4.37 29.88 -26.70
N TYR A 64 3.81 28.89 -26.00
CA TYR A 64 2.74 29.11 -25.02
C TYR A 64 3.13 30.16 -23.97
N ILE A 65 4.37 30.11 -23.48
CA ILE A 65 4.90 31.08 -22.52
C ILE A 65 5.34 32.38 -23.22
N LYS A 66 6.14 32.31 -24.29
CA LYS A 66 6.81 33.49 -24.88
C LYS A 66 5.92 34.34 -25.81
N ASN A 67 4.92 33.77 -26.47
CA ASN A 67 4.01 34.52 -27.34
C ASN A 67 2.85 35.16 -26.58
N GLY A 68 2.87 35.11 -25.25
CA GLY A 68 1.88 35.77 -24.41
C GLY A 68 0.64 34.94 -24.09
N VAL A 69 0.42 33.75 -24.69
CA VAL A 69 -0.80 32.96 -24.44
C VAL A 69 -1.02 32.68 -22.96
N PHE A 70 0.02 32.21 -22.25
CA PHE A 70 -0.02 32.00 -20.81
C PHE A 70 -0.35 33.30 -20.05
N ILE A 71 0.32 34.40 -20.39
CA ILE A 71 0.11 35.71 -19.73
C ILE A 71 -1.29 36.26 -20.00
N ASP A 72 -1.80 36.11 -21.22
CA ASP A 72 -3.15 36.54 -21.60
C ASP A 72 -4.21 35.75 -20.84
N GLU A 73 -4.00 34.45 -20.63
CA GLU A 73 -4.89 33.62 -19.82
C GLU A 73 -4.91 34.03 -18.35
N LEU A 74 -3.75 34.41 -17.79
CA LEU A 74 -3.68 34.98 -16.45
C LEU A 74 -4.39 36.35 -16.38
N ARG A 75 -4.14 37.27 -17.32
CA ARG A 75 -4.78 38.59 -17.38
C ARG A 75 -6.29 38.54 -17.56
N ASN A 76 -6.79 37.52 -18.26
CA ASN A 76 -8.23 37.29 -18.39
C ASN A 76 -8.90 36.91 -17.06
N ILE A 77 -8.13 36.43 -16.08
CA ILE A 77 -8.59 36.17 -14.72
C ILE A 77 -8.38 37.43 -13.87
N ASP A 78 -7.14 37.92 -13.80
CA ASP A 78 -6.77 39.14 -13.09
C ASP A 78 -5.42 39.68 -13.63
N ASN A 79 -5.28 41.00 -13.78
CA ASN A 79 -4.01 41.58 -14.21
C ASN A 79 -2.91 41.40 -13.15
N GLU A 80 -3.26 41.49 -11.86
CA GLU A 80 -2.31 41.32 -10.77
C GLU A 80 -1.79 39.88 -10.67
N LEU A 81 -2.58 38.88 -11.09
CA LEU A 81 -2.13 37.49 -11.22
C LEU A 81 -1.03 37.35 -12.28
N ALA A 82 -1.17 38.02 -13.41
CA ALA A 82 -0.15 38.00 -14.45
C ALA A 82 1.13 38.68 -13.96
N ASP A 83 1.00 39.83 -13.30
CA ASP A 83 2.12 40.56 -12.70
C ASP A 83 2.80 39.75 -11.59
N PHE A 84 2.03 39.00 -10.79
CA PHE A 84 2.55 38.07 -9.79
C PHE A 84 3.54 37.07 -10.43
N PHE A 85 3.13 36.36 -11.48
CA PHE A 85 4.02 35.37 -12.13
C PHE A 85 5.21 36.01 -12.85
N LEU A 86 5.01 37.20 -13.46
CA LEU A 86 6.08 37.91 -14.18
C LEU A 86 7.17 38.45 -13.24
N ASN A 87 6.78 38.89 -12.04
CA ASN A 87 7.70 39.51 -11.08
C ASN A 87 8.25 38.50 -10.06
N LEU A 88 7.63 37.33 -9.91
CA LEU A 88 8.05 36.33 -8.93
C LEU A 88 9.43 35.74 -9.28
N ASN A 89 10.39 36.01 -8.40
CA ASN A 89 11.76 35.54 -8.50
C ASN A 89 12.15 34.66 -7.30
N ILE A 90 12.99 33.66 -7.56
CA ILE A 90 13.54 32.75 -6.58
C ILE A 90 15.01 33.12 -6.34
N SER A 91 15.36 33.53 -5.12
CA SER A 91 16.68 34.09 -4.79
C SER A 91 17.50 33.17 -3.88
N LEU A 92 18.12 32.14 -4.47
CA LEU A 92 18.89 31.10 -3.76
C LEU A 92 20.26 31.57 -3.24
N GLY A 93 20.67 32.80 -3.54
CA GLY A 93 21.96 33.37 -3.14
C GLY A 93 23.12 33.02 -4.06
N PHE A 94 23.12 31.81 -4.64
CA PHE A 94 24.04 31.42 -5.73
C PHE A 94 23.41 31.54 -7.13
N GLU A 95 22.09 31.66 -7.21
CA GLU A 95 21.33 31.80 -8.46
C GLU A 95 20.05 32.61 -8.20
N ASN A 96 19.61 33.38 -9.20
CA ASN A 96 18.31 34.06 -9.20
C ASN A 96 17.48 33.52 -10.37
N ILE A 97 16.32 32.96 -10.07
CA ILE A 97 15.51 32.21 -11.04
C ILE A 97 14.11 32.82 -11.10
N PRO A 98 13.75 33.55 -12.17
CA PRO A 98 12.37 33.92 -12.44
C PRO A 98 11.52 32.64 -12.51
N ILE A 99 10.38 32.59 -11.82
CA ILE A 99 9.60 31.35 -11.73
C ILE A 99 9.18 30.83 -13.12
N ILE A 100 8.92 31.74 -14.05
CA ILE A 100 8.57 31.42 -15.44
C ILE A 100 9.71 30.67 -16.15
N GLU A 101 10.96 31.02 -15.88
CA GLU A 101 12.11 30.30 -16.44
C GLU A 101 12.20 28.89 -15.86
N LEU A 102 11.91 28.69 -14.58
CA LEU A 102 11.82 27.35 -14.00
C LEU A 102 10.66 26.54 -14.61
N MET A 103 9.51 27.18 -14.82
CA MET A 103 8.35 26.56 -15.46
C MET A 103 8.65 26.12 -16.90
N LEU A 104 9.51 26.83 -17.64
CA LEU A 104 9.93 26.45 -19.00
C LEU A 104 10.78 25.17 -19.06
N GLY A 105 11.40 24.77 -17.95
CA GLY A 105 12.25 23.58 -17.88
C GLY A 105 13.34 23.58 -18.95
N GLY A 106 13.35 22.57 -19.82
CA GLY A 106 14.34 22.42 -20.89
C GLY A 106 14.34 23.54 -21.94
N GLU A 107 13.25 24.33 -22.03
CA GLU A 107 13.12 25.47 -22.94
C GLU A 107 13.54 26.81 -22.29
N SER A 108 13.99 26.78 -21.04
CA SER A 108 14.49 27.94 -20.30
C SER A 108 15.69 28.58 -21.00
N ASN A 109 15.92 29.87 -20.77
CA ASN A 109 17.15 30.54 -21.16
C ASN A 109 18.28 30.38 -20.13
N LEU A 110 17.95 29.98 -18.89
CA LEU A 110 18.90 29.82 -17.80
C LEU A 110 19.56 28.44 -17.82
N ASP A 111 20.90 28.40 -17.85
CA ASP A 111 21.64 27.14 -17.87
C ASP A 111 21.46 26.35 -16.58
N PHE A 112 21.32 27.02 -15.43
CA PHE A 112 20.97 26.37 -14.17
C PHE A 112 19.67 25.54 -14.28
N VAL A 113 18.62 26.10 -14.89
CA VAL A 113 17.35 25.38 -15.08
C VAL A 113 17.52 24.21 -16.06
N LYS A 114 18.23 24.41 -17.17
CA LYS A 114 18.46 23.33 -18.15
C LYS A 114 19.27 22.17 -17.57
N ASP A 115 20.35 22.48 -16.86
CA ASP A 115 21.30 21.48 -16.39
C ASP A 115 20.87 20.86 -15.06
N VAL A 116 20.54 21.67 -14.05
CA VAL A 116 20.22 21.18 -12.70
C VAL A 116 18.78 20.68 -12.62
N PHE A 117 17.80 21.49 -13.03
CA PHE A 117 16.39 21.08 -12.94
C PHE A 117 16.03 20.05 -14.01
N PHE A 118 16.18 20.39 -15.29
CA PHE A 118 15.67 19.57 -16.39
C PHE A 118 16.54 18.34 -16.64
N ARG A 119 17.82 18.51 -16.95
CA ARG A 119 18.71 17.37 -17.31
C ARG A 119 19.01 16.45 -16.14
N SER A 120 19.05 16.94 -14.92
CA SER A 120 19.43 16.12 -13.76
C SER A 120 18.25 15.50 -13.04
N CYS A 121 17.14 16.24 -12.88
CA CYS A 121 15.97 15.77 -12.12
C CYS A 121 14.88 15.24 -13.06
N GLU A 122 14.44 16.05 -14.02
CA GLU A 122 13.31 15.71 -14.91
C GLU A 122 13.65 14.56 -15.86
N ASN A 123 14.82 14.60 -16.51
CA ASN A 123 15.24 13.58 -17.48
C ASN A 123 15.46 12.20 -16.83
N ILE A 124 15.90 12.14 -15.58
CA ILE A 124 15.97 10.87 -14.85
C ILE A 124 14.55 10.33 -14.70
N ASN A 125 13.62 11.15 -14.22
CA ASN A 125 12.23 10.75 -14.01
C ASN A 125 11.45 10.41 -15.31
N SER A 126 11.77 11.05 -16.45
CA SER A 126 10.97 10.99 -17.68
C SER A 126 11.72 10.43 -18.90
N GLY A 127 12.87 11.00 -19.26
CA GLY A 127 13.54 10.74 -20.55
C GLY A 127 14.37 9.47 -20.58
N ILE A 128 15.12 9.21 -19.50
CA ILE A 128 15.95 8.00 -19.37
C ILE A 128 15.10 6.85 -18.83
N ASP A 129 14.19 7.11 -17.88
CA ASP A 129 13.48 6.05 -17.17
C ASP A 129 12.14 5.60 -17.77
N LYS A 130 11.57 6.32 -18.73
CA LYS A 130 10.40 5.81 -19.46
C LYS A 130 10.79 5.02 -20.71
N GLY A 131 12.08 5.01 -21.05
CA GLY A 131 12.56 4.46 -22.32
C GLY A 131 12.00 5.24 -23.52
N ASP A 132 11.96 4.59 -24.67
CA ASP A 132 11.47 5.21 -25.91
C ASP A 132 10.55 4.24 -26.67
N PRO A 133 9.32 4.00 -26.20
CA PRO A 133 8.39 3.07 -26.83
C PRO A 133 8.06 3.47 -28.28
N LEU A 134 7.76 2.47 -29.12
CA LEU A 134 7.49 2.67 -30.55
C LEU A 134 6.05 3.15 -30.86
N LYS A 135 5.09 2.77 -30.01
CA LYS A 135 3.66 2.93 -30.30
C LYS A 135 3.09 4.18 -29.64
N GLN A 136 2.26 4.91 -30.37
CA GLN A 136 1.39 5.96 -29.80
C GLN A 136 0.02 5.36 -29.47
N LEU A 137 -0.61 5.87 -28.42
CA LEU A 137 -1.98 5.50 -28.09
C LEU A 137 -2.94 5.93 -29.21
N ASN A 138 -3.96 5.11 -29.47
CA ASN A 138 -5.03 5.49 -30.41
C ASN A 138 -6.05 6.45 -29.76
N LEU A 139 -6.36 6.22 -28.48
CA LEU A 139 -7.22 7.06 -27.65
C LEU A 139 -6.49 7.39 -26.35
N LEU A 140 -6.74 8.56 -25.75
CA LEU A 140 -6.08 8.93 -24.51
C LEU A 140 -6.75 8.26 -23.31
N TRP A 141 -6.00 7.43 -22.58
CA TRP A 141 -6.46 6.79 -21.35
C TRP A 141 -5.28 6.49 -20.42
N ILE A 142 -5.56 6.51 -19.11
CA ILE A 142 -4.59 6.21 -18.06
C ILE A 142 -4.75 4.75 -17.66
N SER A 143 -3.63 4.03 -17.67
CA SER A 143 -3.54 2.72 -17.04
C SER A 143 -3.09 2.84 -15.58
N ASN A 144 -3.43 1.86 -14.76
CA ASN A 144 -2.74 1.67 -13.48
C ASN A 144 -1.32 1.12 -13.72
N ALA A 145 -0.50 1.04 -12.68
CA ALA A 145 0.89 0.59 -12.80
C ALA A 145 1.06 -0.83 -13.39
N PHE A 146 -0.02 -1.62 -13.40
CA PHE A 146 -0.07 -3.02 -13.83
C PHE A 146 -0.82 -3.22 -15.15
N GLY A 147 -1.16 -2.13 -15.85
CA GLY A 147 -1.70 -2.16 -17.22
C GLY A 147 -3.22 -2.13 -17.35
N SER A 148 -3.97 -2.22 -16.24
CA SER A 148 -5.43 -2.15 -16.28
C SER A 148 -5.93 -0.73 -16.50
N PHE A 149 -7.07 -0.57 -17.17
CA PHE A 149 -7.72 0.72 -17.36
C PHE A 149 -8.12 1.36 -16.04
N LYS A 150 -7.70 2.62 -15.86
CA LYS A 150 -8.14 3.48 -14.75
C LYS A 150 -9.19 4.49 -15.21
N GLU A 151 -8.87 5.28 -16.22
CA GLU A 151 -9.78 6.32 -16.72
C GLU A 151 -9.46 6.78 -18.15
N GLU A 152 -10.48 7.30 -18.83
CA GLU A 152 -10.34 8.01 -20.09
C GLU A 152 -9.88 9.45 -19.81
N VAL A 153 -8.99 9.98 -20.67
CA VAL A 153 -8.56 11.38 -20.58
C VAL A 153 -9.35 12.21 -21.59
N ILE A 154 -10.19 13.10 -21.09
CA ILE A 154 -11.12 13.92 -21.87
C ILE A 154 -10.72 15.39 -21.91
N LYS A 155 -11.30 16.18 -22.83
CA LYS A 155 -10.99 17.61 -23.03
C LYS A 155 -11.11 18.41 -21.72
N GLU A 156 -12.11 18.08 -20.90
CA GLU A 156 -12.41 18.73 -19.62
C GLU A 156 -11.26 18.61 -18.61
N ASN A 157 -10.38 17.61 -18.76
CA ASN A 157 -9.19 17.47 -17.92
C ASN A 157 -8.09 18.48 -18.26
N PHE A 158 -8.15 19.15 -19.42
CA PHE A 158 -7.13 20.09 -19.89
C PHE A 158 -7.50 21.55 -19.54
N ASP A 159 -7.94 22.33 -20.52
CA ASP A 159 -8.07 23.79 -20.41
C ASP A 159 -9.02 24.25 -19.30
N ASN A 160 -10.17 23.58 -19.14
CA ASN A 160 -11.17 23.95 -18.13
C ASN A 160 -10.59 23.86 -16.71
N ARG A 161 -9.85 22.79 -16.43
CA ARG A 161 -9.21 22.58 -15.13
C ARG A 161 -8.04 23.51 -14.91
N ARG A 162 -7.27 23.81 -15.97
CA ARG A 162 -6.16 24.79 -15.92
C ARG A 162 -6.63 26.19 -15.59
N LEU A 163 -7.63 26.69 -16.30
CA LEU A 163 -8.18 28.03 -16.08
C LEU A 163 -8.83 28.13 -14.69
N LYS A 164 -9.53 27.06 -14.27
CA LYS A 164 -10.04 26.97 -12.90
C LYS A 164 -8.91 27.02 -11.86
N PHE A 165 -7.83 26.26 -12.05
CA PHE A 165 -6.68 26.27 -11.16
C PHE A 165 -6.08 27.67 -11.05
N PHE A 166 -5.90 28.40 -12.15
CA PHE A 166 -5.37 29.77 -12.11
C PHE A 166 -6.28 30.72 -11.31
N LYS A 167 -7.60 30.58 -11.47
CA LYS A 167 -8.56 31.36 -10.70
C LYS A 167 -8.47 31.02 -9.20
N ASP A 168 -8.58 29.74 -8.86
CA ASP A 168 -8.56 29.28 -7.48
C ASP A 168 -7.20 29.59 -6.80
N PHE A 169 -6.10 29.53 -7.56
CA PHE A 169 -4.77 29.95 -7.12
C PHE A 169 -4.72 31.45 -6.82
N TRP A 170 -5.28 32.28 -7.69
CA TRP A 170 -5.34 33.72 -7.43
C TRP A 170 -6.24 34.06 -6.25
N ASP A 171 -7.40 33.42 -6.13
CA ASP A 171 -8.29 33.57 -4.96
C ASP A 171 -7.53 33.22 -3.67
N LYS A 172 -6.70 32.17 -3.68
CA LYS A 172 -5.85 31.81 -2.53
C LYS A 172 -4.79 32.86 -2.25
N VAL A 173 -4.03 33.31 -3.26
CA VAL A 173 -2.94 34.29 -3.08
C VAL A 173 -3.48 35.66 -2.65
N SER A 174 -4.50 36.17 -3.32
CA SER A 174 -5.13 37.46 -3.02
C SER A 174 -5.82 37.48 -1.65
N SER A 175 -6.28 36.32 -1.13
CA SER A 175 -6.92 36.22 0.18
C SER A 175 -6.02 36.65 1.36
N PHE A 176 -4.70 36.69 1.17
CA PHE A 176 -3.77 37.19 2.19
C PHE A 176 -3.80 38.72 2.33
N GLY A 177 -4.33 39.45 1.35
CA GLY A 177 -4.50 40.91 1.42
C GLY A 177 -3.19 41.70 1.50
N VAL A 178 -2.07 41.11 1.09
CA VAL A 178 -0.73 41.73 1.06
C VAL A 178 -0.15 41.66 -0.34
N GLU A 179 0.72 42.61 -0.67
CA GLU A 179 1.44 42.57 -1.94
C GLU A 179 2.30 41.29 -2.03
N PRO A 180 2.47 40.71 -3.24
CA PRO A 180 3.20 39.45 -3.45
C PRO A 180 4.59 39.38 -2.82
N ASP A 181 5.34 40.48 -2.85
CA ASP A 181 6.69 40.55 -2.30
C ASP A 181 6.70 40.43 -0.76
N ASN A 182 5.60 40.80 -0.12
CA ASN A 182 5.42 40.80 1.34
C ASN A 182 4.84 39.48 1.89
N LEU A 183 4.61 38.47 1.04
CA LEU A 183 4.16 37.15 1.50
C LEU A 183 5.19 36.51 2.43
N THR A 184 4.79 36.20 3.66
CA THR A 184 5.65 35.56 4.68
C THR A 184 5.98 34.11 4.28
N TYR A 185 6.98 33.53 4.95
CA TYR A 185 7.26 32.10 4.79
C TYR A 185 6.02 31.21 5.03
N GLN A 186 5.21 31.52 6.06
CA GLN A 186 3.99 30.77 6.36
C GLN A 186 2.94 30.88 5.24
N ASN A 187 2.79 32.05 4.62
CA ASN A 187 1.91 32.20 3.45
C ASN A 187 2.36 31.30 2.30
N TRP A 188 3.68 31.19 2.06
CA TRP A 188 4.23 30.29 1.05
C TRP A 188 4.00 28.81 1.37
N ILE A 189 4.01 28.40 2.63
CA ILE A 189 3.62 27.03 3.03
C ILE A 189 2.14 26.78 2.72
N GLU A 190 1.26 27.73 3.00
CA GLU A 190 -0.15 27.61 2.64
C GLU A 190 -0.37 27.56 1.13
N ILE A 191 0.35 28.37 0.35
CA ILE A 191 0.32 28.33 -1.11
C ILE A 191 0.83 26.99 -1.61
N ARG A 192 1.96 26.49 -1.08
CA ARG A 192 2.51 25.18 -1.43
C ARG A 192 1.50 24.06 -1.19
N ASN A 193 0.87 24.03 -0.02
CA ASN A 193 -0.09 22.99 0.34
C ASN A 193 -1.35 23.05 -0.54
N PHE A 194 -1.83 24.27 -0.86
CA PHE A 194 -2.89 24.47 -1.85
C PHE A 194 -2.49 23.94 -3.24
N VAL A 195 -1.29 24.32 -3.72
CA VAL A 195 -0.77 23.90 -5.03
C VAL A 195 -0.65 22.37 -5.10
N LEU A 196 -0.06 21.73 -4.09
CA LEU A 196 0.06 20.27 -4.02
C LEU A 196 -1.31 19.58 -4.05
N GLU A 197 -2.27 20.07 -3.29
CA GLU A 197 -3.63 19.50 -3.23
C GLU A 197 -4.35 19.63 -4.57
N GLU A 198 -4.39 20.82 -5.16
CA GLU A 198 -5.13 21.08 -6.40
C GLU A 198 -4.44 20.47 -7.62
N ILE A 199 -3.11 20.53 -7.70
CA ILE A 199 -2.38 19.83 -8.77
C ILE A 199 -2.55 18.31 -8.63
N LYS A 200 -2.50 17.73 -7.43
CA LYS A 200 -2.75 16.28 -7.26
C LYS A 200 -4.14 15.90 -7.76
N LYS A 201 -5.18 16.65 -7.36
CA LYS A 201 -6.57 16.42 -7.82
C LYS A 201 -6.76 16.61 -9.32
N TRP A 202 -5.90 17.39 -9.97
CA TRP A 202 -6.01 17.69 -11.40
C TRP A 202 -5.11 16.81 -12.26
N TYR A 203 -3.79 16.85 -12.04
CA TYR A 203 -2.78 16.18 -12.86
C TYR A 203 -2.84 14.65 -12.75
N SER A 204 -3.49 14.10 -11.72
CA SER A 204 -3.75 12.65 -11.64
C SER A 204 -4.67 12.17 -12.77
N HIS A 205 -5.43 13.08 -13.40
CA HIS A 205 -6.32 12.81 -14.52
C HIS A 205 -5.72 13.14 -15.90
N LEU A 206 -4.41 13.36 -15.96
CA LEU A 206 -3.69 13.68 -17.19
C LEU A 206 -2.54 12.72 -17.41
N LEU A 207 -2.27 12.41 -18.67
CA LEU A 207 -1.12 11.62 -19.07
C LEU A 207 0.15 12.45 -19.04
N SER A 208 1.22 11.83 -18.54
CA SER A 208 2.56 12.37 -18.66
C SER A 208 3.09 12.30 -20.11
N ASP A 209 2.73 11.23 -20.81
CA ASP A 209 3.18 10.87 -22.16
C ASP A 209 2.08 10.07 -22.89
N SER A 210 1.92 10.27 -24.19
CA SER A 210 0.91 9.59 -25.03
C SER A 210 1.38 8.24 -25.58
N ARG A 211 2.65 7.88 -25.40
CA ARG A 211 3.19 6.61 -25.91
C ARG A 211 2.70 5.43 -25.09
N PHE A 212 2.38 4.34 -25.78
CA PHE A 212 2.06 3.06 -25.16
C PHE A 212 3.34 2.21 -25.05
N PRO A 213 3.57 1.47 -23.95
CA PRO A 213 2.70 1.26 -22.78
C PRO A 213 3.06 2.14 -21.56
N ILE A 214 3.60 3.34 -21.76
CA ILE A 214 4.02 4.23 -20.65
C ILE A 214 2.91 5.18 -20.16
N ASN A 215 1.68 4.92 -20.60
CA ASN A 215 0.46 5.58 -20.15
C ASN A 215 0.02 5.13 -18.73
N ASP A 216 0.89 4.46 -18.00
CA ASP A 216 0.77 4.15 -16.56
C ASP A 216 1.14 5.34 -15.67
N ILE A 217 1.93 6.28 -16.21
CA ILE A 217 2.43 7.44 -15.48
C ILE A 217 1.55 8.66 -15.71
N THR A 218 0.98 9.18 -14.62
CA THR A 218 0.20 10.41 -14.66
C THR A 218 1.12 11.64 -14.70
N LEU A 219 0.56 12.78 -15.08
CA LEU A 219 1.28 14.04 -15.02
C LEU A 219 1.65 14.42 -13.58
N TRP A 220 0.83 14.00 -12.61
CA TRP A 220 1.06 14.24 -11.19
C TRP A 220 2.32 13.52 -10.71
N ASP A 221 2.43 12.22 -11.00
CA ASP A 221 3.58 11.41 -10.58
C ASP A 221 4.88 11.95 -11.19
N GLN A 222 4.82 12.42 -12.44
CA GLN A 222 5.97 13.07 -13.07
C GLN A 222 6.32 14.39 -12.36
N ALA A 223 5.36 15.30 -12.19
CA ALA A 223 5.63 16.61 -11.61
C ALA A 223 6.11 16.51 -10.15
N TYR A 224 5.43 15.71 -9.33
CA TYR A 224 5.75 15.54 -7.91
C TYR A 224 7.15 14.97 -7.70
N MET A 225 7.52 13.91 -8.43
CA MET A 225 8.86 13.32 -8.29
C MET A 225 9.97 14.24 -8.81
N THR A 226 9.73 14.94 -9.93
CA THR A 226 10.69 15.93 -10.45
C THR A 226 10.89 17.09 -9.46
N ALA A 227 9.81 17.62 -8.88
CA ALA A 227 9.90 18.68 -7.87
C ALA A 227 10.61 18.21 -6.59
N SER A 228 10.37 16.96 -6.16
CA SER A 228 11.03 16.37 -5.00
C SER A 228 12.54 16.20 -5.20
N LEU A 229 12.97 15.70 -6.37
CA LEU A 229 14.38 15.60 -6.75
C LEU A 229 15.05 16.98 -6.79
N PHE A 230 14.35 17.97 -7.36
CA PHE A 230 14.88 19.33 -7.48
C PHE A 230 15.02 20.01 -6.12
N LYS A 231 14.00 19.90 -5.25
CA LYS A 231 14.02 20.40 -3.87
C LYS A 231 15.23 19.86 -3.10
N ALA A 232 15.41 18.54 -3.10
CA ALA A 232 16.56 17.93 -2.43
C ALA A 232 17.90 18.41 -3.04
N THR A 233 17.96 18.63 -4.36
CA THR A 233 19.18 19.12 -5.04
C THR A 233 19.55 20.55 -4.62
N ILE A 234 18.58 21.48 -4.60
CA ILE A 234 18.85 22.86 -4.19
C ILE A 234 19.14 22.96 -2.69
N THR A 235 18.48 22.15 -1.86
CA THR A 235 18.78 22.09 -0.43
C THR A 235 20.19 21.57 -0.18
N ALA A 236 20.67 20.59 -0.96
CA ALA A 236 22.06 20.13 -0.92
C ALA A 236 23.07 21.28 -1.15
N MET A 237 22.81 22.12 -2.17
CA MET A 237 23.64 23.27 -2.53
C MET A 237 23.64 24.36 -1.46
N LEU A 238 22.51 24.57 -0.78
CA LEU A 238 22.37 25.53 0.32
C LEU A 238 23.08 25.05 1.59
N LEU A 239 23.00 23.75 1.88
CA LEU A 239 23.71 23.11 3.00
C LEU A 239 25.23 23.12 2.81
N ASP A 240 25.68 22.94 1.56
CA ASP A 240 27.08 22.84 1.19
C ASP A 240 27.38 23.60 -0.11
N SER A 241 27.96 24.80 0.03
CA SER A 241 28.32 25.65 -1.09
C SER A 241 29.28 25.00 -2.10
N SER A 242 30.04 23.96 -1.71
CA SER A 242 30.91 23.24 -2.66
C SER A 242 30.11 22.48 -3.73
N LYS A 243 28.86 22.08 -3.40
CA LYS A 243 27.94 21.43 -4.34
C LYS A 243 27.45 22.34 -5.44
N VAL A 244 27.43 23.66 -5.26
CA VAL A 244 26.98 24.62 -6.28
C VAL A 244 27.74 24.45 -7.60
N ASN A 245 29.07 24.32 -7.54
CA ASN A 245 29.88 24.12 -8.75
C ASN A 245 29.91 22.66 -9.20
N GLU A 246 29.87 21.71 -8.26
CA GLU A 246 29.86 20.27 -8.58
C GLU A 246 28.61 19.90 -9.40
N TYR A 247 27.44 20.36 -8.98
CA TYR A 247 26.14 20.00 -9.55
C TYR A 247 25.77 20.75 -10.83
N LYS A 248 26.58 21.73 -11.25
CA LYS A 248 26.55 22.20 -12.65
C LYS A 248 26.87 21.08 -13.63
N THR A 249 27.49 19.99 -13.17
CA THR A 249 27.61 18.75 -13.93
C THR A 249 26.43 17.82 -13.59
N PRO A 250 25.44 17.64 -14.49
CA PRO A 250 24.20 16.92 -14.18
C PRO A 250 24.38 15.53 -13.58
N LYS A 251 25.41 14.81 -14.04
CA LYS A 251 25.74 13.46 -13.60
C LYS A 251 26.23 13.39 -12.14
N LYS A 252 26.70 14.49 -11.55
CA LYS A 252 27.23 14.46 -10.17
C LYS A 252 26.14 14.52 -9.10
N ILE A 253 24.93 14.97 -9.44
CA ILE A 253 23.81 15.03 -8.50
C ILE A 253 23.37 13.61 -8.13
N LYS A 254 23.15 13.33 -6.85
CA LYS A 254 22.54 12.09 -6.35
C LYS A 254 21.64 12.43 -5.16
N TRP A 255 20.89 11.44 -4.70
CA TRP A 255 19.96 11.57 -3.59
C TRP A 255 20.08 10.38 -2.66
N SER A 256 19.69 10.59 -1.41
CA SER A 256 19.49 9.52 -0.43
C SER A 256 18.01 9.46 -0.06
N ILE A 257 17.60 8.35 0.55
CA ILE A 257 16.27 8.19 1.12
C ILE A 257 16.41 8.14 2.63
N LEU A 258 15.76 9.06 3.33
CA LEU A 258 15.67 9.09 4.79
C LEU A 258 14.46 8.27 5.24
N GLY A 259 14.69 7.22 6.02
CA GLY A 259 13.66 6.44 6.69
C GLY A 259 13.57 6.81 8.17
N ILE A 260 12.37 7.17 8.61
CA ILE A 260 12.02 7.31 10.02
C ILE A 260 11.12 6.12 10.37
N GLN A 261 11.73 5.08 10.93
CA GLN A 261 11.14 3.75 11.05
C GLN A 261 10.77 3.43 12.49
N TYR A 262 9.56 2.95 12.72
CA TYR A 262 9.11 2.52 14.05
C TYR A 262 7.97 1.51 13.90
N ASP A 263 7.88 0.59 14.86
CA ASP A 263 6.93 -0.51 14.79
C ASP A 263 5.49 -0.06 15.12
N LYS A 264 4.80 0.50 14.12
CA LYS A 264 3.40 0.98 14.22
C LYS A 264 2.45 -0.13 14.68
N LEU A 265 2.67 -1.36 14.20
CA LEU A 265 1.85 -2.51 14.59
C LEU A 265 2.02 -2.81 16.09
N SER A 266 3.24 -2.78 16.64
CA SER A 266 3.46 -3.02 18.07
C SER A 266 2.68 -2.06 18.98
N LEU A 267 2.47 -0.81 18.56
CA LEU A 267 1.63 0.14 19.28
C LEU A 267 0.17 -0.34 19.31
N ILE A 268 -0.35 -0.79 18.17
CA ILE A 268 -1.70 -1.36 18.09
C ILE A 268 -1.82 -2.61 18.96
N GLU A 269 -0.79 -3.48 19.00
CA GLU A 269 -0.79 -4.72 19.81
C GLU A 269 -0.87 -4.50 21.32
N LYS A 270 -0.42 -3.33 21.80
CA LYS A 270 -0.56 -2.93 23.22
C LYS A 270 -2.03 -2.70 23.62
N SER A 271 -2.95 -2.67 22.67
CA SER A 271 -4.38 -2.39 22.91
C SER A 271 -5.09 -3.58 23.55
N LEU A 272 -5.45 -3.46 24.82
CA LEU A 272 -6.27 -4.47 25.53
C LEU A 272 -7.76 -4.41 25.15
N LYS A 273 -8.24 -3.24 24.72
CA LYS A 273 -9.62 -2.97 24.30
C LYS A 273 -9.61 -2.19 22.99
N ALA A 274 -10.69 -2.29 22.21
CA ALA A 274 -10.82 -1.66 20.90
C ALA A 274 -10.69 -0.13 20.89
N ASN A 275 -11.08 0.54 21.97
CA ASN A 275 -10.92 1.99 22.11
C ASN A 275 -9.44 2.44 22.08
N TYR A 276 -8.49 1.63 22.57
CA TYR A 276 -7.07 1.96 22.50
C TYR A 276 -6.49 1.81 21.08
N ILE A 277 -7.02 0.89 20.27
CA ILE A 277 -6.60 0.69 18.87
C ILE A 277 -6.77 1.99 18.09
N SER A 278 -7.99 2.55 18.15
CA SER A 278 -8.32 3.78 17.45
C SER A 278 -7.48 4.97 17.93
N TRP A 279 -7.12 5.02 19.22
CA TRP A 279 -6.23 6.05 19.76
C TRP A 279 -4.82 5.94 19.18
N TYR A 280 -4.20 4.75 19.23
CA TYR A 280 -2.86 4.55 18.67
C TYR A 280 -2.83 4.84 17.17
N ASN A 281 -3.83 4.38 16.40
CA ASN A 281 -3.92 4.68 14.97
C ASN A 281 -3.99 6.21 14.71
N SER A 282 -4.79 6.95 15.49
CA SER A 282 -4.85 8.40 15.40
C SER A 282 -3.51 9.07 15.74
N LYS A 283 -2.79 8.60 16.78
CA LYS A 283 -1.48 9.16 17.16
C LYS A 283 -0.36 8.82 16.19
N ILE A 284 -0.39 7.64 15.58
CA ILE A 284 0.50 7.29 14.46
C ILE A 284 0.31 8.28 13.31
N ASN A 285 -0.94 8.53 12.92
CA ASN A 285 -1.25 9.50 11.86
C ASN A 285 -0.83 10.93 12.22
N GLU A 286 -1.04 11.36 13.47
CA GLU A 286 -0.57 12.65 13.98
C GLU A 286 0.96 12.76 13.91
N CYS A 287 1.67 11.74 14.39
CA CYS A 287 3.13 11.69 14.38
C CYS A 287 3.67 11.78 12.96
N ASP A 288 3.23 10.90 12.07
CA ASP A 288 3.69 10.91 10.68
C ASP A 288 3.38 12.25 9.98
N LYS A 289 2.26 12.91 10.31
CA LYS A 289 1.92 14.24 9.77
C LYS A 289 2.89 15.32 10.27
N LYS A 290 3.23 15.33 11.56
CA LYS A 290 4.18 16.30 12.11
C LYS A 290 5.61 16.06 11.64
N ILE A 291 6.03 14.80 11.56
CA ILE A 291 7.32 14.43 10.96
C ILE A 291 7.39 14.86 9.49
N LYS A 292 6.32 14.66 8.70
CA LYS A 292 6.23 15.17 7.33
C LYS A 292 6.40 16.69 7.28
N SER A 293 5.64 17.44 8.09
CA SER A 293 5.76 18.91 8.14
C SER A 293 7.17 19.35 8.55
N MET A 294 7.81 18.66 9.49
CA MET A 294 9.18 18.94 9.91
C MET A 294 10.19 18.80 8.76
N ILE A 295 10.13 17.70 8.01
CA ILE A 295 11.08 17.45 6.92
C ILE A 295 10.77 18.29 5.68
N GLU A 296 9.49 18.42 5.30
CA GLU A 296 9.09 19.10 4.06
C GLU A 296 8.99 20.61 4.20
N GLU A 297 8.55 21.10 5.36
CA GLU A 297 8.28 22.51 5.63
C GLU A 297 9.41 23.05 6.50
N LYS A 298 9.50 22.67 7.79
CA LYS A 298 10.46 23.30 8.73
C LYS A 298 11.91 23.30 8.24
N TYR A 299 12.43 22.17 7.76
CA TYR A 299 13.81 22.04 7.30
C TYR A 299 13.97 22.03 5.78
N VAL A 300 12.87 21.97 5.02
CA VAL A 300 12.82 21.89 3.55
C VAL A 300 13.83 20.90 2.93
N LEU A 301 14.14 19.80 3.62
CA LEU A 301 15.14 18.83 3.17
C LEU A 301 14.70 18.08 1.92
N GLY A 302 13.41 17.78 1.82
CA GLY A 302 12.92 16.85 0.82
C GLY A 302 11.41 16.71 0.85
N ASN A 303 10.91 15.65 0.23
CA ASN A 303 9.50 15.31 0.17
C ASN A 303 9.28 13.81 0.43
N GLU A 304 8.14 13.46 1.02
CA GLU A 304 7.72 12.08 1.26
C GLU A 304 7.50 11.37 -0.07
N ILE A 305 8.09 10.20 -0.23
CA ILE A 305 7.94 9.36 -1.43
C ILE A 305 7.25 8.02 -1.13
N TYR A 306 7.24 7.59 0.14
CA TYR A 306 6.63 6.34 0.56
C TYR A 306 6.29 6.35 2.06
N ARG A 307 5.23 5.64 2.45
CA ARG A 307 4.80 5.47 3.84
C ARG A 307 3.98 4.20 3.96
N ASP A 308 4.30 3.38 4.96
CA ASP A 308 3.61 2.12 5.24
C ASP A 308 3.55 1.82 6.76
N GLU A 309 3.32 0.56 7.15
CA GLU A 309 3.31 0.17 8.56
C GLU A 309 4.69 0.21 9.23
N THR A 310 5.77 0.36 8.44
CA THR A 310 7.14 0.30 8.92
C THR A 310 7.76 1.68 9.16
N GLY A 311 7.25 2.72 8.50
CA GLY A 311 7.76 4.08 8.69
C GLY A 311 7.23 5.10 7.71
N ILE A 312 7.93 6.23 7.64
CA ILE A 312 7.74 7.30 6.67
C ILE A 312 9.08 7.62 6.00
N TYR A 313 9.08 7.77 4.68
CA TYR A 313 10.29 7.78 3.87
C TYR A 313 10.35 8.99 2.93
N PHE A 314 11.48 9.68 2.95
CA PHE A 314 11.68 10.96 2.25
C PHE A 314 12.85 10.88 1.27
N LEU A 315 12.68 11.47 0.10
CA LEU A 315 13.80 11.74 -0.80
C LEU A 315 14.52 13.00 -0.34
N VAL A 316 15.81 12.89 -0.03
CA VAL A 316 16.61 13.92 0.66
C VAL A 316 17.99 14.11 -0.02
N PRO A 317 18.74 15.17 0.33
CA PRO A 317 20.06 15.43 -0.25
C PRO A 317 21.06 14.31 0.06
N GLU A 318 22.00 14.02 -0.85
CA GLU A 318 23.05 13.01 -0.59
C GLU A 318 24.03 13.42 0.52
N ASN A 319 24.22 14.72 0.74
CA ASN A 319 25.25 15.24 1.63
C ASN A 319 24.83 15.26 3.11
N ILE A 320 23.63 14.82 3.47
CA ILE A 320 23.18 14.74 4.87
C ILE A 320 23.52 13.40 5.54
N ILE A 321 24.20 12.48 4.83
CA ILE A 321 24.69 11.22 5.41
C ILE A 321 25.94 11.48 6.25
N CYS A 322 26.10 10.73 7.34
CA CYS A 322 27.38 10.65 8.04
C CYS A 322 28.38 9.75 7.27
N LYS A 323 29.63 9.71 7.73
CA LYS A 323 30.68 8.88 7.12
C LYS A 323 30.53 7.40 7.42
N ASP A 324 30.00 7.09 8.59
CA ASP A 324 29.98 5.73 9.11
C ASP A 324 28.79 4.98 8.52
N GLU A 325 29.12 3.89 7.83
CA GLU A 325 28.13 2.97 7.28
C GLU A 325 27.85 1.85 8.28
N GLU A 326 26.58 1.62 8.58
CA GLU A 326 26.10 0.53 9.41
C GLU A 326 25.16 -0.35 8.57
N ASN A 327 25.60 -1.56 8.22
CA ASN A 327 24.81 -2.54 7.46
C ASN A 327 24.24 -2.00 6.13
N GLY A 328 24.99 -1.20 5.37
CA GLY A 328 24.52 -0.62 4.11
C GLY A 328 23.62 0.61 4.26
N LEU A 329 23.43 1.10 5.49
CA LEU A 329 22.68 2.31 5.82
C LEU A 329 23.59 3.33 6.53
N TYR A 330 23.15 4.58 6.53
CA TYR A 330 23.89 5.71 7.12
C TYR A 330 23.02 6.43 8.16
N ARG A 331 23.65 7.16 9.08
CA ARG A 331 22.96 8.08 10.00
C ARG A 331 22.96 9.50 9.45
N ILE A 332 22.20 10.39 10.08
CA ILE A 332 22.25 11.83 9.77
C ILE A 332 23.64 12.37 10.13
N HIS A 333 24.18 13.26 9.30
CA HIS A 333 25.45 13.94 9.54
C HIS A 333 25.44 14.71 10.86
N ASP A 334 26.56 14.69 11.61
CA ASP A 334 26.65 15.26 12.96
C ASP A 334 26.25 16.75 13.04
N ASP A 335 26.65 17.54 12.04
CA ASP A 335 26.26 18.96 11.90
C ASP A 335 24.73 19.19 11.80
N LEU A 336 23.94 18.14 11.54
CA LEU A 336 22.49 18.18 11.38
C LEU A 336 21.75 17.42 12.48
N LYS A 337 22.43 17.10 13.60
CA LYS A 337 21.85 16.33 14.71
C LYS A 337 20.64 16.99 15.37
N ILE A 338 20.47 18.30 15.22
CA ILE A 338 19.26 19.01 15.64
C ILE A 338 17.99 18.42 15.01
N ILE A 339 18.06 17.93 13.77
CA ILE A 339 16.93 17.33 13.07
C ILE A 339 16.53 16.01 13.72
N GLU A 340 17.52 15.19 14.09
CA GLU A 340 17.29 13.96 14.86
C GLU A 340 16.66 14.27 16.21
N ASN A 341 17.18 15.25 16.96
CA ASN A 341 16.64 15.65 18.26
C ASN A 341 15.18 16.13 18.15
N ASP A 342 14.87 16.99 17.17
CA ASP A 342 13.50 17.48 16.96
C ASP A 342 12.53 16.34 16.62
N ILE A 343 12.97 15.34 15.86
CA ILE A 343 12.19 14.12 15.60
C ILE A 343 11.94 13.38 16.92
N LEU A 344 12.96 13.18 17.75
CA LEU A 344 12.83 12.51 19.03
C LEU A 344 11.89 13.27 19.98
N ASP A 345 11.95 14.60 20.00
CA ASP A 345 11.06 15.45 20.78
C ASP A 345 9.60 15.28 20.35
N GLU A 346 9.32 15.18 19.05
CA GLU A 346 7.96 14.94 18.57
C GLU A 346 7.43 13.56 18.99
N PHE A 347 8.28 12.51 18.89
CA PHE A 347 7.94 11.19 19.40
C PHE A 347 7.69 11.20 20.91
N HIS A 348 8.51 11.94 21.67
CA HIS A 348 8.29 12.14 23.09
C HIS A 348 6.95 12.83 23.36
N ASN A 349 6.65 13.93 22.69
CA ASN A 349 5.41 14.69 22.89
C ASN A 349 4.15 13.87 22.59
N ILE A 350 4.19 13.01 21.57
CA ILE A 350 3.04 12.19 21.16
C ILE A 350 2.93 10.91 21.98
N PHE A 351 4.01 10.16 22.09
CA PHE A 351 4.00 8.80 22.66
C PHE A 351 4.51 8.75 24.11
N ASN A 352 5.03 9.85 24.64
CA ASN A 352 5.48 10.01 26.02
C ASN A 352 6.54 8.95 26.41
N HIS A 353 7.51 8.66 25.55
CA HIS A 353 8.51 7.57 25.68
C HIS A 353 8.02 6.14 25.39
N GLU A 354 6.80 5.93 24.86
CA GLU A 354 6.32 4.57 24.56
C GLU A 354 7.00 3.89 23.36
N ILE A 355 7.55 4.70 22.46
CA ILE A 355 8.28 4.26 21.27
C ILE A 355 9.17 5.41 20.79
N TYR A 356 10.29 5.06 20.20
CA TYR A 356 11.19 5.97 19.49
C TYR A 356 11.53 5.39 18.13
N PRO A 357 11.82 6.25 17.14
CA PRO A 357 12.14 5.80 15.80
C PRO A 357 13.60 5.41 15.67
N SER A 358 13.85 4.54 14.69
CA SER A 358 15.15 4.34 14.09
C SER A 358 15.26 5.23 12.87
N ILE A 359 16.34 6.01 12.80
CA ILE A 359 16.54 7.00 11.75
C ILE A 359 17.77 6.59 10.92
N PHE A 360 17.54 6.29 9.65
CA PHE A 360 18.55 5.78 8.74
C PHE A 360 18.40 6.36 7.33
N LEU A 361 19.50 6.42 6.59
CA LEU A 361 19.56 6.84 5.20
C LEU A 361 20.13 5.75 4.30
N THR A 362 19.64 5.67 3.06
CA THR A 362 20.24 4.82 2.04
C THR A 362 21.54 5.40 1.48
N LYS A 363 22.38 4.52 0.89
CA LYS A 363 23.50 4.93 0.06
C LYS A 363 23.02 5.89 -1.05
N PRO A 364 23.75 7.00 -1.33
CA PRO A 364 23.40 7.91 -2.40
C PRO A 364 23.27 7.21 -3.76
N SER A 365 22.14 7.43 -4.42
CA SER A 365 21.77 6.82 -5.71
C SER A 365 21.20 7.87 -6.67
N ARG A 366 21.07 7.50 -7.94
CA ARG A 366 20.39 8.33 -8.95
C ARG A 366 18.89 8.01 -9.09
N GLY A 367 18.49 6.79 -8.70
CA GLY A 367 17.09 6.34 -8.67
C GLY A 367 16.62 6.03 -7.24
N THR A 368 15.40 5.54 -7.09
CA THR A 368 14.76 5.27 -5.78
C THR A 368 14.53 3.78 -5.47
N MET A 369 15.10 2.86 -6.27
CA MET A 369 14.97 1.40 -6.04
C MET A 369 15.55 0.95 -4.69
N ASN A 370 16.56 1.68 -4.19
CA ASN A 370 17.20 1.44 -2.90
C ASN A 370 16.30 1.77 -1.69
N LEU A 371 15.07 2.28 -1.89
CA LEU A 371 14.04 2.36 -0.83
C LEU A 371 13.80 1.00 -0.19
N SER A 372 13.81 -0.06 -1.00
CA SER A 372 13.56 -1.44 -0.56
C SER A 372 14.48 -1.88 0.57
N TYR A 373 15.75 -1.47 0.60
CA TYR A 373 16.66 -1.81 1.71
C TYR A 373 16.15 -1.34 3.06
N LEU A 374 15.59 -0.13 3.15
CA LEU A 374 15.03 0.36 4.40
C LEU A 374 13.80 -0.47 4.81
N VAL A 375 12.86 -0.69 3.87
CA VAL A 375 11.62 -1.42 4.15
C VAL A 375 11.90 -2.87 4.55
N GLU A 376 12.84 -3.55 3.88
CA GLU A 376 13.23 -4.93 4.16
C GLU A 376 13.96 -5.06 5.51
N SER A 377 14.86 -4.13 5.83
CA SER A 377 15.58 -4.13 7.11
C SER A 377 14.77 -3.53 8.27
N ALA A 378 13.53 -3.09 8.04
CA ALA A 378 12.74 -2.36 9.04
C ALA A 378 12.61 -3.10 10.39
N LYS A 379 12.36 -4.42 10.36
CA LYS A 379 12.23 -5.23 11.58
C LYS A 379 13.51 -5.24 12.42
N GLU A 380 14.66 -5.36 11.77
CA GLU A 380 15.96 -5.30 12.43
C GLU A 380 16.24 -3.87 12.92
N ASN A 381 15.87 -2.88 12.11
CA ASN A 381 16.06 -1.47 12.43
C ASN A 381 15.24 -1.06 13.66
N PHE A 382 14.04 -1.59 13.88
CA PHE A 382 13.24 -1.32 15.09
C PHE A 382 13.97 -1.67 16.39
N LEU A 383 14.96 -2.57 16.35
CA LEU A 383 15.79 -2.94 17.50
C LEU A 383 16.92 -1.93 17.78
N LYS A 384 17.07 -0.91 16.92
CA LYS A 384 18.12 0.12 16.99
C LYS A 384 17.53 1.55 17.06
N PRO A 385 16.56 1.83 17.97
CA PRO A 385 15.93 3.14 18.05
C PRO A 385 16.96 4.20 18.48
N CYS A 386 16.81 5.41 17.95
CA CYS A 386 17.49 6.58 18.47
C CYS A 386 16.82 6.96 19.81
N LEU A 387 17.58 7.03 20.89
CA LEU A 387 17.06 7.37 22.21
C LEU A 387 17.61 8.74 22.66
N PRO A 388 16.82 9.54 23.37
CA PRO A 388 17.33 10.78 23.97
C PRO A 388 18.37 10.45 25.05
N GLU A 389 19.34 11.34 25.25
CA GLU A 389 20.48 11.12 26.16
C GLU A 389 20.05 10.79 27.60
N ASN A 390 18.96 11.39 28.08
CA ASN A 390 18.45 11.23 29.45
C ASN A 390 17.28 10.24 29.57
N PHE A 391 17.05 9.39 28.55
CA PHE A 391 15.89 8.48 28.50
C PHE A 391 15.69 7.66 29.78
N GLY A 392 16.77 7.10 30.34
CA GLY A 392 16.71 6.28 31.55
C GLY A 392 16.27 7.07 32.80
N ASP A 393 16.83 8.26 32.98
CA ASP A 393 16.58 9.09 34.16
C ASP A 393 15.16 9.69 34.15
N GLU A 394 14.65 10.08 32.97
CA GLU A 394 13.29 10.63 32.82
C GLU A 394 12.20 9.60 33.14
N ILE A 395 12.45 8.32 32.85
CA ILE A 395 11.51 7.23 33.20
C ILE A 395 11.56 6.96 34.70
N VAL A 396 12.75 6.94 35.31
CA VAL A 396 12.95 6.58 36.72
C VAL A 396 12.48 7.70 37.67
N ASN A 397 12.75 8.96 37.34
CA ASN A 397 12.40 10.11 38.19
C ASN A 397 10.88 10.38 38.29
N ASN A 398 10.08 9.76 37.41
CA ASN A 398 8.61 9.84 37.43
C ASN A 398 7.93 8.69 38.19
N ILE A 399 8.70 7.87 38.91
CA ILE A 399 8.15 6.78 39.74
C ILE A 399 7.60 7.38 41.05
N VAL A 400 6.28 7.37 41.19
CA VAL A 400 5.56 7.78 42.41
C VAL A 400 5.58 6.62 43.41
N ASP A 401 5.71 6.88 44.72
CA ASP A 401 5.77 5.84 45.77
C ASP A 401 4.48 4.99 45.93
N ASP A 402 3.34 5.44 45.38
CA ASP A 402 2.02 4.79 45.52
C ASP A 402 1.51 4.21 44.19
N TYR A 403 1.95 3.00 43.84
CA TYR A 403 1.54 2.27 42.63
C TYR A 403 1.27 0.79 42.91
N ASN A 404 0.48 0.14 42.04
CA ASN A 404 0.13 -1.28 42.17
C ASN A 404 0.92 -2.19 41.22
N GLY A 405 1.59 -1.63 40.22
CA GLY A 405 2.40 -2.35 39.25
C GLY A 405 2.67 -1.50 38.00
N LEU A 406 3.22 -2.11 36.96
CA LEU A 406 3.33 -1.46 35.65
C LEU A 406 1.97 -1.35 34.97
N CYS A 407 1.76 -0.24 34.26
CA CYS A 407 0.55 -0.02 33.48
C CYS A 407 0.41 -1.09 32.39
N TYR A 408 -0.75 -1.75 32.36
CA TYR A 408 -1.02 -2.84 31.43
C TYR A 408 -1.17 -2.41 29.96
N ILE A 409 -1.29 -1.10 29.69
CA ILE A 409 -1.40 -0.56 28.33
C ILE A 409 -0.02 -0.18 27.80
N CYS A 410 0.69 0.76 28.44
CA CYS A 410 1.99 1.20 27.93
C CYS A 410 3.13 0.24 28.25
N GLY A 411 3.03 -0.54 29.33
CA GLY A 411 4.07 -1.47 29.80
C GLY A 411 5.31 -0.82 30.40
N ILE A 412 5.35 0.52 30.50
CA ILE A 412 6.56 1.27 30.89
C ILE A 412 6.37 1.99 32.23
N ARG A 413 5.22 2.65 32.42
CA ARG A 413 5.00 3.53 33.59
C ARG A 413 4.31 2.79 34.73
N PRO A 414 4.62 3.12 36.01
CA PRO A 414 3.82 2.68 37.14
C PRO A 414 2.36 3.12 37.01
N GLY A 415 1.43 2.28 37.47
CA GLY A 415 0.01 2.56 37.42
C GLY A 415 -0.71 2.19 38.71
N LYS A 416 -1.92 2.74 38.87
CA LYS A 416 -2.82 2.41 39.97
C LYS A 416 -3.91 1.46 39.48
N LYS A 417 -4.41 0.63 40.38
CA LYS A 417 -5.52 -0.28 40.09
C LYS A 417 -6.79 0.55 39.85
N LYS A 418 -7.31 0.46 38.63
CA LYS A 418 -8.56 1.08 38.18
C LYS A 418 -9.41 -0.02 37.55
N GLU A 419 -10.50 -0.39 38.22
CA GLU A 419 -11.30 -1.56 37.81
C GLU A 419 -10.43 -2.82 37.81
N ASP A 420 -10.35 -3.53 36.68
CA ASP A 420 -9.56 -4.75 36.49
C ASP A 420 -8.17 -4.48 35.87
N LEU A 421 -7.84 -3.21 35.60
CA LEU A 421 -6.59 -2.82 34.94
C LEU A 421 -5.69 -2.02 35.89
N ILE A 422 -4.38 -2.17 35.72
CA ILE A 422 -3.39 -1.24 36.28
C ILE A 422 -3.13 -0.20 35.20
N LEU A 423 -3.52 1.06 35.44
CA LEU A 423 -3.40 2.16 34.48
C LEU A 423 -2.55 3.28 35.07
N CYS A 424 -1.61 3.81 34.27
CA CYS A 424 -0.95 5.08 34.57
C CYS A 424 -1.90 6.24 34.21
N ASP A 425 -1.65 7.42 34.79
CA ASP A 425 -2.52 8.59 34.60
C ASP A 425 -2.67 8.98 33.12
N ILE A 426 -1.58 8.87 32.35
CA ILE A 426 -1.59 9.15 30.91
C ILE A 426 -2.53 8.16 30.18
N CYS A 427 -2.43 6.86 30.43
CA CYS A 427 -3.30 5.87 29.77
C CYS A 427 -4.77 6.00 30.18
N GLU A 428 -5.03 6.44 31.41
CA GLU A 428 -6.39 6.72 31.88
C GLU A 428 -6.96 7.99 31.22
N GLU A 429 -6.15 9.03 31.04
CA GLU A 429 -6.54 10.23 30.29
C GLU A 429 -6.84 9.89 28.82
N LYS A 430 -5.99 9.08 28.18
CA LYS A 430 -6.22 8.54 26.82
C LYS A 430 -7.59 7.86 26.72
N ARG A 431 -7.94 7.02 27.70
CA ARG A 431 -9.25 6.34 27.76
C ARG A 431 -10.41 7.34 27.78
N LYS A 432 -10.34 8.38 28.63
CA LYS A 432 -11.40 9.41 28.75
C LYS A 432 -11.56 10.28 27.52
N LEU A 433 -10.44 10.76 26.95
CA LEU A 433 -10.46 11.57 25.73
C LEU A 433 -11.09 10.82 24.56
N ARG A 434 -10.75 9.54 24.40
CA ARG A 434 -11.32 8.72 23.31
C ARG A 434 -12.83 8.53 23.46
N MET A 435 -13.32 8.33 24.68
CA MET A 435 -14.77 8.26 24.93
C MET A 435 -15.47 9.55 24.50
N LYS A 436 -14.90 10.71 24.85
CA LYS A 436 -15.40 12.01 24.43
C LYS A 436 -15.47 12.14 22.91
N GLU A 437 -14.40 11.80 22.20
CA GLU A 437 -14.39 11.83 20.72
C GLU A 437 -15.45 10.90 20.10
N TRP A 438 -15.64 9.71 20.66
CA TRP A 438 -16.64 8.77 20.18
C TRP A 438 -18.07 9.32 20.32
N TYR A 439 -18.39 10.00 21.43
CA TYR A 439 -19.70 10.65 21.60
C TYR A 439 -19.97 11.73 20.55
N HIS A 440 -18.93 12.40 20.04
CA HIS A 440 -19.05 13.43 18.98
C HIS A 440 -19.14 12.82 17.57
N ASN A 441 -18.80 11.54 17.39
CA ASN A 441 -18.79 10.85 16.10
C ASN A 441 -19.48 9.47 16.15
N LEU A 442 -20.72 9.45 16.63
CA LEU A 442 -21.50 8.22 16.78
C LEU A 442 -21.80 7.49 15.45
N ASN A 443 -21.80 8.24 14.34
CA ASN A 443 -22.09 7.72 12.99
C ASN A 443 -20.85 7.08 12.31
N GLY A 444 -19.65 7.23 12.90
CA GLY A 444 -18.40 6.71 12.35
C GLY A 444 -18.16 5.22 12.63
N GLU A 445 -16.90 4.81 12.49
CA GLU A 445 -16.41 3.49 12.93
C GLU A 445 -16.71 3.30 14.42
N THR A 446 -17.21 2.11 14.78
CA THR A 446 -17.40 1.78 16.19
C THR A 446 -16.05 1.61 16.91
N ILE A 447 -16.05 1.72 18.24
CA ILE A 447 -14.93 1.37 19.11
C ILE A 447 -15.25 0.20 20.03
N TRP A 448 -16.36 -0.50 19.78
CA TRP A 448 -16.89 -1.57 20.63
C TRP A 448 -16.91 -2.90 19.88
N THR A 449 -16.31 -3.94 20.46
CA THR A 449 -16.34 -5.29 19.87
C THR A 449 -17.75 -5.89 19.89
N GLY A 450 -18.59 -5.50 20.86
CA GLY A 450 -20.00 -5.93 20.91
C GLY A 450 -20.82 -5.44 19.71
N ASP A 451 -20.59 -4.23 19.21
CA ASP A 451 -21.28 -3.68 18.03
C ASP A 451 -20.98 -4.49 16.76
N ILE A 452 -19.78 -5.05 16.67
CA ILE A 452 -19.34 -5.87 15.54
C ILE A 452 -19.55 -7.37 15.77
N GLY A 453 -20.05 -7.80 16.94
CA GLY A 453 -20.43 -9.20 17.15
C GLY A 453 -21.51 -9.63 16.17
N ASP A 454 -21.34 -10.79 15.52
CA ASP A 454 -22.43 -11.44 14.79
C ASP A 454 -23.46 -12.05 15.76
N LYS A 455 -24.55 -12.62 15.23
CA LYS A 455 -25.58 -13.30 16.04
C LYS A 455 -25.07 -14.40 16.98
N ASN A 456 -23.86 -14.92 16.74
CA ASN A 456 -23.23 -15.98 17.53
C ASN A 456 -22.21 -15.43 18.54
N GLY A 457 -22.08 -14.11 18.65
CA GLY A 457 -21.05 -13.45 19.45
C GLY A 457 -19.66 -13.54 18.82
N ARG A 458 -19.54 -13.61 17.50
CA ARG A 458 -18.23 -13.78 16.83
C ARG A 458 -17.83 -12.56 16.02
N ILE A 459 -16.54 -12.27 16.10
CA ILE A 459 -15.86 -11.25 15.32
C ILE A 459 -14.72 -11.88 14.53
N ALA A 460 -14.31 -11.23 13.44
CA ALA A 460 -13.16 -11.58 12.65
C ALA A 460 -12.23 -10.37 12.53
N LEU A 461 -10.97 -10.57 12.90
CA LEU A 461 -9.88 -9.64 12.59
C LEU A 461 -9.28 -10.08 11.25
N ILE A 462 -9.11 -9.15 10.33
CA ILE A 462 -8.68 -9.41 8.95
C ILE A 462 -7.43 -8.61 8.65
N SER A 463 -6.47 -9.25 7.98
CA SER A 463 -5.29 -8.63 7.41
C SER A 463 -5.30 -8.86 5.90
N LEU A 464 -5.30 -7.77 5.13
CA LEU A 464 -5.06 -7.79 3.69
C LEU A 464 -3.63 -7.30 3.45
N LYS A 465 -2.76 -8.17 2.94
CA LYS A 465 -1.35 -7.85 2.72
C LYS A 465 -0.91 -8.16 1.29
N PHE A 466 -0.42 -7.17 0.58
CA PHE A 466 0.34 -7.36 -0.66
C PHE A 466 1.80 -7.70 -0.35
N GLU A 467 2.35 -8.69 -1.06
CA GLU A 467 3.80 -8.92 -1.02
C GLU A 467 4.49 -8.04 -2.08
N MET A 468 4.94 -6.86 -1.66
CA MET A 468 5.42 -5.78 -2.55
C MET A 468 6.94 -5.74 -2.75
N LYS A 469 7.71 -6.61 -2.08
CA LYS A 469 9.18 -6.58 -2.05
C LYS A 469 9.79 -6.42 -3.45
N GLU A 470 9.49 -7.38 -4.33
CA GLU A 470 10.04 -7.42 -5.69
C GLU A 470 9.46 -6.36 -6.64
N TRP A 471 8.44 -5.63 -6.20
CA TRP A 471 7.89 -4.48 -6.92
C TRP A 471 8.52 -3.16 -6.49
N LEU A 472 8.80 -2.99 -5.20
CA LEU A 472 9.46 -1.81 -4.64
C LEU A 472 10.92 -1.69 -5.07
N ASN A 473 11.61 -2.82 -5.20
CA ASN A 473 13.00 -2.88 -5.66
C ASN A 473 13.13 -2.83 -7.20
N GLY A 474 12.00 -2.88 -7.93
CA GLY A 474 11.94 -2.81 -9.40
C GLY A 474 12.19 -4.11 -10.15
N ASP A 475 12.41 -5.24 -9.47
CA ASP A 475 12.76 -6.51 -10.12
C ASP A 475 11.62 -7.07 -10.97
N PHE A 476 10.39 -7.00 -10.49
CA PHE A 476 9.25 -7.52 -11.24
C PHE A 476 8.87 -6.65 -12.45
N LEU A 477 9.37 -5.42 -12.54
CA LEU A 477 9.30 -4.63 -13.78
C LEU A 477 10.17 -5.20 -14.89
N ASN A 478 11.14 -6.08 -14.59
CA ASN A 478 11.86 -6.85 -15.62
C ASN A 478 10.95 -7.88 -16.31
N THR A 479 9.76 -8.16 -15.75
CA THR A 479 8.73 -8.98 -16.41
C THR A 479 7.80 -8.15 -17.30
N PHE A 480 8.09 -6.86 -17.51
CA PHE A 480 7.36 -5.97 -18.40
C PHE A 480 8.28 -5.44 -19.50
N VAL A 481 7.73 -5.22 -20.70
CA VAL A 481 8.45 -4.61 -21.82
C VAL A 481 7.70 -3.41 -22.37
N ASN A 482 8.44 -2.49 -22.99
CA ASN A 482 7.91 -1.30 -23.67
C ASN A 482 7.55 -1.56 -25.13
N THR A 483 8.06 -2.66 -25.71
CA THR A 483 7.79 -3.06 -27.08
C THR A 483 7.95 -4.56 -27.22
N ASP A 484 7.26 -5.14 -28.19
CA ASP A 484 7.48 -6.51 -28.64
C ASP A 484 8.62 -6.54 -29.67
N PHE A 485 9.52 -7.52 -29.58
CA PHE A 485 10.71 -7.57 -30.45
C PHE A 485 11.31 -8.98 -30.56
N ASP A 486 12.13 -9.21 -31.60
CA ASP A 486 12.91 -10.45 -31.74
C ASP A 486 14.17 -10.39 -30.85
N TYR A 487 14.13 -11.12 -29.74
CA TYR A 487 15.21 -11.16 -28.76
C TYR A 487 16.56 -11.59 -29.33
N LYS A 488 16.58 -12.70 -30.08
CA LYS A 488 17.84 -13.31 -30.55
C LYS A 488 18.49 -12.43 -31.62
N LEU A 489 17.69 -11.89 -32.54
CA LEU A 489 18.17 -10.96 -33.55
C LEU A 489 18.71 -9.68 -32.91
N SER A 490 17.94 -9.08 -32.00
CA SER A 490 18.30 -7.82 -31.34
C SER A 490 19.55 -7.97 -30.48
N LEU A 491 19.68 -9.07 -29.72
CA LEU A 491 20.88 -9.35 -28.94
C LEU A 491 22.11 -9.48 -29.83
N LYS A 492 21.99 -10.19 -30.96
CA LYS A 492 23.07 -10.30 -31.94
C LYS A 492 23.46 -8.93 -32.49
N GLU A 493 22.49 -8.07 -32.82
CA GLU A 493 22.75 -6.73 -33.34
C GLU A 493 23.46 -5.83 -32.35
N ILE A 494 23.09 -5.89 -31.07
CA ILE A 494 23.74 -5.16 -29.97
C ILE A 494 25.16 -5.69 -29.76
N LYS A 495 25.35 -7.02 -29.67
CA LYS A 495 26.67 -7.67 -29.56
C LYS A 495 27.60 -7.26 -30.70
N ASP A 496 27.12 -7.35 -31.94
CA ASP A 496 27.87 -6.92 -33.12
C ASP A 496 28.23 -5.42 -33.05
N GLY A 497 27.35 -4.58 -32.50
CA GLY A 497 27.63 -3.16 -32.27
C GLY A 497 28.70 -2.91 -31.21
N LEU A 498 28.77 -3.71 -30.15
CA LEU A 498 29.80 -3.52 -29.13
C LEU A 498 31.17 -4.05 -29.56
N ILE A 499 31.21 -5.12 -30.38
CA ILE A 499 32.45 -5.78 -30.81
C ILE A 499 33.01 -5.17 -32.10
N LYS A 500 32.18 -4.99 -33.13
CA LYS A 500 32.64 -4.69 -34.50
C LYS A 500 32.60 -3.20 -34.84
N ASP A 501 31.59 -2.49 -34.36
CA ASP A 501 31.42 -1.05 -34.63
C ASP A 501 30.83 -0.32 -33.42
N LYS A 502 31.71 0.16 -32.54
CA LYS A 502 31.34 0.90 -31.32
C LYS A 502 30.56 2.19 -31.58
N ASN A 503 30.46 2.66 -32.83
CA ASN A 503 29.63 3.79 -33.22
C ASN A 503 28.22 3.39 -33.69
N LYS A 504 27.91 2.09 -33.70
CA LYS A 504 26.59 1.59 -34.09
C LYS A 504 25.51 2.16 -33.16
N LYS A 505 24.42 2.58 -33.78
CA LYS A 505 23.25 3.14 -33.11
C LYS A 505 22.33 2.04 -32.58
N ILE A 506 21.47 2.38 -31.62
CA ILE A 506 20.45 1.47 -31.11
C ILE A 506 19.51 1.06 -32.27
N PRO A 507 19.18 -0.24 -32.42
CA PRO A 507 18.24 -0.71 -33.43
C PRO A 507 16.88 0.01 -33.37
N ASN A 508 16.41 0.50 -34.52
CA ASN A 508 15.14 1.24 -34.64
C ASN A 508 13.90 0.38 -34.40
N THR A 509 14.07 -0.95 -34.37
CA THR A 509 13.06 -1.95 -33.98
C THR A 509 12.84 -2.03 -32.47
N LEU A 510 13.75 -1.45 -31.67
CA LEU A 510 13.66 -1.48 -30.20
C LEU A 510 13.15 -0.15 -29.63
N VAL A 511 13.41 0.96 -30.32
CA VAL A 511 13.20 2.31 -29.80
C VAL A 511 12.57 3.28 -30.79
N GLY A 512 11.82 4.22 -30.24
CA GLY A 512 11.25 5.37 -30.92
C GLY A 512 12.28 6.34 -31.50
N THR A 513 11.84 7.52 -31.90
CA THR A 513 12.70 8.49 -32.60
C THR A 513 13.77 9.12 -31.72
N THR A 514 13.61 9.10 -30.39
CA THR A 514 14.48 9.79 -29.44
C THR A 514 15.81 9.08 -29.28
N LEU A 515 15.79 7.75 -29.14
CA LEU A 515 16.97 6.93 -28.89
C LEU A 515 17.58 6.32 -30.16
N ARG A 516 16.88 6.33 -31.29
CA ARG A 516 17.37 5.82 -32.60
C ARG A 516 18.71 6.40 -33.05
N SER A 517 19.02 7.64 -32.66
CA SER A 517 20.26 8.32 -33.05
C SER A 517 21.42 8.08 -32.08
N VAL A 518 21.14 7.53 -30.90
CA VAL A 518 22.11 7.33 -29.80
C VAL A 518 22.96 6.10 -30.09
N LYS A 519 24.27 6.20 -29.85
CA LYS A 519 25.19 5.06 -29.96
C LYS A 519 24.96 4.08 -28.81
N ILE A 520 25.14 2.79 -29.07
CA ILE A 520 24.95 1.75 -28.06
C ILE A 520 25.90 1.96 -26.86
N THR A 521 27.16 2.35 -27.14
CA THR A 521 28.18 2.67 -26.13
C THR A 521 27.81 3.89 -25.29
N ASP A 522 27.31 4.95 -25.92
CA ASP A 522 26.83 6.15 -25.22
C ASP A 522 25.64 5.80 -24.31
N PHE A 523 24.68 4.98 -24.77
CA PHE A 523 23.55 4.55 -23.94
C PHE A 523 24.01 3.72 -22.74
N ALA A 524 24.96 2.82 -22.92
CA ALA A 524 25.52 2.05 -21.80
C ALA A 524 26.17 2.97 -20.75
N GLU A 525 26.96 3.96 -21.18
CA GLU A 525 27.63 4.89 -20.28
C GLU A 525 26.68 5.92 -19.63
N THR A 526 25.60 6.33 -20.32
CA THR A 526 24.73 7.44 -19.88
C THR A 526 23.39 7.01 -19.30
N ALA A 527 22.88 5.83 -19.64
CA ALA A 527 21.57 5.36 -19.18
C ALA A 527 21.73 4.11 -18.30
N LEU A 528 22.51 3.11 -18.72
CA LEU A 528 22.69 1.90 -17.91
C LEU A 528 23.43 2.19 -16.61
N LEU A 529 24.61 2.82 -16.66
CA LEU A 529 25.38 3.11 -15.45
C LEU A 529 24.63 4.03 -14.48
N GLU A 530 23.97 5.09 -14.98
CA GLU A 530 23.19 6.00 -14.13
C GLU A 530 22.15 5.27 -13.29
N ARG A 531 21.51 4.23 -13.84
CA ARG A 531 20.45 3.47 -13.16
C ARG A 531 20.97 2.45 -12.16
N SER A 532 22.22 2.03 -12.32
CA SER A 532 22.83 1.02 -11.45
C SER A 532 23.45 1.64 -10.21
N ILE A 533 23.83 2.92 -10.24
CA ILE A 533 24.55 3.58 -9.14
C ILE A 533 23.74 3.57 -7.84
N GLY A 534 24.36 3.02 -6.79
CA GLY A 534 23.78 2.91 -5.46
C GLY A 534 22.75 1.78 -5.32
N ASP A 535 22.66 0.90 -6.32
CA ASP A 535 21.70 -0.20 -6.39
C ASP A 535 22.39 -1.57 -6.55
N ARG A 536 21.63 -2.67 -6.38
CA ARG A 536 22.05 -4.06 -6.59
C ARG A 536 22.59 -4.32 -7.99
N TRP A 537 22.12 -3.59 -9.00
CA TRP A 537 22.67 -3.67 -10.35
C TRP A 537 24.15 -3.27 -10.42
N GLU A 538 24.61 -2.28 -9.65
CA GLU A 538 26.04 -1.93 -9.57
C GLU A 538 26.86 -3.10 -9.03
N ASN A 539 26.34 -3.83 -8.04
CA ASN A 539 27.00 -5.01 -7.46
C ASN A 539 27.10 -6.16 -8.49
N LEU A 540 26.01 -6.47 -9.21
CA LEU A 540 26.01 -7.52 -10.23
C LEU A 540 27.02 -7.20 -11.35
N ILE A 541 26.99 -5.97 -11.87
CA ILE A 541 27.88 -5.53 -12.96
C ILE A 541 29.34 -5.54 -12.48
N THR A 542 29.62 -5.02 -11.27
CA THR A 542 30.97 -5.01 -10.70
C THR A 542 31.49 -6.42 -10.47
N LYS A 543 30.64 -7.35 -10.01
CA LYS A 543 31.01 -8.76 -9.82
C LYS A 543 31.43 -9.44 -11.14
N LYS A 544 30.75 -9.13 -12.26
CA LYS A 544 31.02 -9.74 -13.57
C LYS A 544 32.16 -9.09 -14.34
N VAL A 545 32.33 -7.77 -14.22
CA VAL A 545 33.21 -6.97 -15.08
C VAL A 545 34.40 -6.35 -14.32
N GLY A 546 34.35 -6.33 -12.99
CA GLY A 546 35.40 -5.82 -12.12
C GLY A 546 35.66 -4.33 -12.31
N SER A 547 36.91 -3.91 -12.11
CA SER A 547 37.35 -2.50 -12.17
C SER A 547 37.45 -1.92 -13.58
N LYS A 548 36.90 -2.60 -14.60
CA LYS A 548 36.88 -2.14 -16.00
C LYS A 548 35.73 -1.14 -16.25
N ILE A 549 34.86 -0.95 -15.26
CA ILE A 549 33.81 0.06 -15.25
C ILE A 549 34.09 1.04 -14.11
N ASP A 550 34.02 2.32 -14.45
CA ASP A 550 34.10 3.43 -13.51
C ASP A 550 32.72 4.06 -13.37
N PHE A 551 31.99 3.67 -12.32
CA PHE A 551 30.66 4.19 -12.02
C PHE A 551 30.70 5.67 -11.61
N GLU A 552 31.80 6.12 -10.99
CA GLU A 552 31.93 7.52 -10.56
C GLU A 552 31.97 8.46 -11.76
N ASN A 553 32.76 8.10 -12.76
CA ASN A 553 32.96 8.89 -13.97
C ASN A 553 32.06 8.47 -15.15
N ARG A 554 31.17 7.49 -14.95
CA ARG A 554 30.26 6.93 -15.97
C ARG A 554 31.01 6.46 -17.21
N LYS A 555 32.06 5.67 -17.01
CA LYS A 555 32.94 5.25 -18.10
C LYS A 555 33.10 3.75 -18.12
N ILE A 556 33.00 3.17 -19.31
CA ILE A 556 33.29 1.76 -19.54
C ILE A 556 34.59 1.67 -20.32
N HIS A 557 35.57 0.94 -19.80
CA HIS A 557 36.83 0.70 -20.50
C HIS A 557 36.68 -0.42 -21.52
N TRP A 558 35.94 -0.16 -22.60
CA TRP A 558 35.56 -1.15 -23.61
C TRP A 558 36.73 -1.97 -24.18
N ASP A 559 37.92 -1.37 -24.31
CA ASP A 559 39.10 -2.05 -24.87
C ASP A 559 39.75 -3.06 -23.89
N LYS A 560 39.35 -3.04 -22.62
CA LYS A 560 39.83 -3.95 -21.58
C LYS A 560 38.89 -5.12 -21.31
N LEU A 561 37.72 -5.14 -21.94
CA LEU A 561 36.69 -6.16 -21.74
C LEU A 561 37.01 -7.42 -22.55
N SER A 562 36.75 -8.59 -21.97
CA SER A 562 36.75 -9.86 -22.70
C SER A 562 35.47 -9.99 -23.54
N ASN A 563 35.44 -10.95 -24.47
CA ASN A 563 34.22 -11.24 -25.24
C ASN A 563 33.06 -11.69 -24.34
N ASP A 564 33.33 -12.48 -23.30
CA ASP A 564 32.29 -12.93 -22.35
C ASP A 564 31.71 -11.75 -21.53
N GLU A 565 32.55 -10.78 -21.16
CA GLU A 565 32.10 -9.55 -20.48
C GLU A 565 31.29 -8.65 -21.41
N ILE A 566 31.67 -8.54 -22.69
CA ILE A 566 30.89 -7.81 -23.69
C ILE A 566 29.55 -8.50 -23.94
N ASP A 567 29.54 -9.83 -23.99
CA ASP A 567 28.33 -10.62 -24.15
C ASP A 567 27.35 -10.40 -23.00
N PHE A 568 27.85 -10.42 -21.76
CA PHE A 568 27.07 -10.06 -20.57
C PHE A 568 26.53 -8.64 -20.65
N LEU A 569 27.36 -7.64 -20.99
CA LEU A 569 26.90 -6.25 -21.10
C LEU A 569 25.88 -6.08 -22.22
N ALA A 570 26.01 -6.78 -23.34
CA ALA A 570 25.03 -6.73 -24.43
C ALA A 570 23.65 -7.22 -23.98
N GLU A 571 23.60 -8.27 -23.15
CA GLU A 571 22.36 -8.79 -22.57
C GLU A 571 21.70 -7.76 -21.63
N ILE A 572 22.47 -7.17 -20.70
CA ILE A 572 21.96 -6.15 -19.77
C ILE A 572 21.52 -4.89 -20.52
N ILE A 573 22.30 -4.44 -21.52
CA ILE A 573 21.96 -3.27 -22.34
C ILE A 573 20.63 -3.50 -23.06
N LEU A 574 20.47 -4.66 -23.72
CA LEU A 574 19.22 -5.00 -24.40
C LEU A 574 18.05 -4.98 -23.42
N GLN A 575 18.20 -5.63 -22.26
CA GLN A 575 17.16 -5.64 -21.23
C GLN A 575 16.81 -4.22 -20.76
N PHE A 576 17.78 -3.35 -20.49
CA PHE A 576 17.53 -1.98 -20.02
C PHE A 576 16.90 -1.08 -21.09
N ILE A 577 17.13 -1.35 -22.38
CA ILE A 577 16.47 -0.65 -23.49
C ILE A 577 14.98 -0.99 -23.51
N VAL A 578 14.64 -2.27 -23.38
CA VAL A 578 13.29 -2.78 -23.69
C VAL A 578 12.38 -2.96 -22.48
N ARG A 579 12.93 -3.19 -21.27
CA ARG A 579 12.12 -3.38 -20.06
C ARG A 579 11.35 -2.12 -19.70
N LYS A 580 10.23 -2.26 -18.98
CA LYS A 580 9.71 -1.11 -18.24
C LYS A 580 10.68 -0.77 -17.12
N ASN A 581 11.22 0.42 -17.23
CA ASN A 581 12.30 0.86 -16.36
C ASN A 581 11.74 1.39 -15.01
N PRO A 582 12.36 1.09 -13.87
CA PRO A 582 11.88 1.51 -12.54
C PRO A 582 12.16 3.00 -12.27
N SER A 583 11.43 3.88 -12.96
CA SER A 583 11.52 5.33 -12.72
C SER A 583 10.99 5.68 -11.32
N PRO A 584 11.46 6.78 -10.70
CA PRO A 584 10.89 7.26 -9.45
C PRO A 584 9.37 7.44 -9.51
N ALA A 585 8.84 8.04 -10.59
CA ALA A 585 7.39 8.15 -10.81
C ALA A 585 6.68 6.78 -10.94
N ARG A 586 7.30 5.79 -11.58
CA ARG A 586 6.72 4.45 -11.76
C ARG A 586 6.67 3.67 -10.46
N LEU A 587 7.76 3.69 -9.68
CA LEU A 587 7.79 3.06 -8.36
C LEU A 587 6.75 3.69 -7.44
N ARG A 588 6.61 5.02 -7.46
CA ARG A 588 5.52 5.70 -6.75
C ARG A 588 4.15 5.20 -7.23
N ARG A 589 3.92 5.12 -8.54
CA ARG A 589 2.64 4.65 -9.12
C ARG A 589 2.27 3.24 -8.65
N ILE A 590 3.22 2.32 -8.60
CA ILE A 590 3.03 0.95 -8.08
C ILE A 590 2.46 0.99 -6.66
N THR A 591 3.05 1.81 -5.79
CA THR A 591 2.62 1.95 -4.39
C THR A 591 1.27 2.66 -4.25
N GLU A 592 1.01 3.68 -5.06
CA GLU A 592 -0.26 4.40 -5.02
C GLU A 592 -1.40 3.53 -5.57
N THR A 593 -1.17 2.71 -6.59
CA THR A 593 -2.20 1.80 -7.14
C THR A 593 -2.66 0.77 -6.10
N THR A 594 -1.73 0.15 -5.37
CA THR A 594 -2.07 -0.84 -4.32
C THR A 594 -2.70 -0.19 -3.10
N LYS A 595 -2.23 0.98 -2.71
CA LYS A 595 -2.85 1.79 -1.66
C LYS A 595 -4.27 2.21 -2.02
N GLU A 596 -4.49 2.76 -3.22
CA GLU A 596 -5.79 3.19 -3.72
C GLU A 596 -6.77 2.01 -3.75
N PHE A 597 -6.32 0.82 -4.14
CA PHE A 597 -7.13 -0.40 -4.05
C PHE A 597 -7.61 -0.64 -2.62
N LEU A 598 -6.72 -0.63 -1.62
CA LEU A 598 -7.09 -0.84 -0.21
C LEU A 598 -7.95 0.29 0.37
N GLU A 599 -7.72 1.54 -0.03
CA GLU A 599 -8.56 2.69 0.35
C GLU A 599 -9.98 2.56 -0.21
N ILE A 600 -10.13 2.14 -1.47
CA ILE A 600 -11.42 1.83 -2.08
C ILE A 600 -12.10 0.67 -1.34
N MET A 601 -11.35 -0.39 -1.00
CA MET A 601 -11.88 -1.51 -0.22
C MET A 601 -12.39 -1.04 1.15
N LYS A 602 -11.66 -0.18 1.86
CA LYS A 602 -12.08 0.41 3.14
C LYS A 602 -13.34 1.25 2.99
N LYS A 603 -13.35 2.16 2.01
CA LYS A 603 -14.48 3.06 1.75
C LYS A 603 -15.77 2.29 1.46
N ASP A 604 -15.66 1.24 0.65
CA ASP A 604 -16.82 0.47 0.20
C ASP A 604 -17.20 -0.67 1.15
N LEU A 605 -16.37 -1.01 2.15
CA LEU A 605 -16.61 -2.12 3.09
C LEU A 605 -18.05 -2.13 3.66
N PRO A 606 -18.63 -1.01 4.14
CA PRO A 606 -20.00 -0.99 4.64
C PRO A 606 -21.07 -1.38 3.60
N SER A 607 -20.79 -1.21 2.31
CA SER A 607 -21.74 -1.48 1.23
C SER A 607 -21.86 -2.96 0.90
N PHE A 608 -20.80 -3.75 1.15
CA PHE A 608 -20.74 -5.15 0.74
C PHE A 608 -20.52 -6.15 1.89
N MET A 609 -20.27 -5.70 3.13
CA MET A 609 -20.27 -6.60 4.30
C MET A 609 -21.59 -7.37 4.47
N PHE A 610 -22.71 -6.72 4.13
CA PHE A 610 -24.04 -7.30 4.22
C PHE A 610 -24.88 -7.02 2.98
N ASP A 611 -25.85 -7.89 2.73
CA ASP A 611 -26.89 -7.63 1.74
C ASP A 611 -27.73 -6.38 2.08
N GLU A 612 -28.50 -5.89 1.10
CA GLU A 612 -29.28 -4.67 1.25
C GLU A 612 -30.34 -4.77 2.36
N GLU A 613 -30.97 -5.93 2.55
CA GLU A 613 -31.96 -6.16 3.62
C GLU A 613 -31.32 -5.99 5.00
N LYS A 614 -30.15 -6.61 5.22
CA LYS A 614 -29.45 -6.57 6.50
C LYS A 614 -28.84 -5.21 6.81
N ARG A 615 -28.32 -4.48 5.81
CA ARG A 615 -27.73 -3.14 6.00
C ARG A 615 -28.70 -2.11 6.60
N ARG A 616 -30.00 -2.18 6.25
CA ARG A 616 -31.04 -1.22 6.68
C ARG A 616 -31.30 -1.17 8.19
N TRP A 617 -30.88 -2.21 8.91
CA TRP A 617 -31.10 -2.30 10.36
C TRP A 617 -29.85 -2.70 11.15
N ARG A 618 -28.93 -3.49 10.57
CA ARG A 618 -27.73 -3.98 11.29
C ARG A 618 -26.78 -2.87 11.71
N ASN A 619 -26.78 -1.75 10.99
CA ASN A 619 -25.92 -0.60 11.20
C ASN A 619 -26.52 0.41 12.19
N LYS A 620 -27.58 0.05 12.92
CA LYS A 620 -28.22 0.90 13.92
C LYS A 620 -27.85 0.45 15.34
N ARG A 621 -27.68 1.43 16.24
CA ARG A 621 -27.57 1.23 17.70
C ARG A 621 -28.74 1.92 18.38
N ILE A 622 -29.12 1.45 19.57
CA ILE A 622 -30.17 2.07 20.39
C ILE A 622 -29.53 2.95 21.45
N ILE A 623 -30.10 4.12 21.65
CA ILE A 623 -29.68 5.09 22.66
C ILE A 623 -30.89 5.43 23.53
N TRP A 624 -30.68 5.56 24.84
CA TRP A 624 -31.67 6.04 25.79
C TRP A 624 -31.17 7.26 26.54
N TYR A 625 -32.07 8.20 26.86
CA TYR A 625 -31.77 9.27 27.81
C TYR A 625 -32.28 8.89 29.21
N CYS A 626 -31.37 8.85 30.20
CA CYS A 626 -31.65 8.45 31.57
C CYS A 626 -31.38 9.57 32.61
N GLY A 627 -30.86 10.73 32.18
CA GLY A 627 -30.57 11.87 33.05
C GLY A 627 -29.55 11.56 34.15
N ASP A 628 -29.64 12.24 35.29
CA ASP A 628 -28.66 12.10 36.39
C ASP A 628 -28.81 10.82 37.23
N ASN A 629 -29.80 9.98 36.94
CA ASN A 629 -30.03 8.73 37.68
C ASN A 629 -29.03 7.61 37.34
N ILE A 630 -28.14 7.84 36.37
CA ILE A 630 -27.14 6.87 35.92
C ILE A 630 -25.73 7.28 36.33
N LYS A 631 -24.87 6.28 36.62
CA LYS A 631 -23.43 6.55 36.78
C LYS A 631 -22.89 6.98 35.43
N LYS A 632 -22.19 8.11 35.39
CA LYS A 632 -21.63 8.70 34.17
C LYS A 632 -20.38 7.94 33.72
N ASN A 633 -20.19 7.78 32.41
CA ASN A 633 -19.04 7.07 31.81
C ASN A 633 -18.85 5.64 32.36
N TYR A 634 -19.92 4.87 32.44
CA TYR A 634 -19.96 3.59 33.15
C TYR A 634 -20.48 2.45 32.28
N GLU A 635 -19.88 1.26 32.42
CA GLU A 635 -20.29 0.06 31.70
C GLU A 635 -21.39 -0.69 32.48
N TYR A 636 -22.48 -1.03 31.79
CA TYR A 636 -23.60 -1.81 32.30
C TYR A 636 -23.81 -3.08 31.48
N GLU A 637 -24.54 -4.05 32.03
CA GLU A 637 -24.90 -5.28 31.32
C GLU A 637 -26.38 -5.67 31.49
N TYR A 638 -26.93 -6.39 30.51
CA TYR A 638 -28.20 -7.10 30.63
C TYR A 638 -28.16 -8.40 29.84
N LYS A 639 -28.15 -9.54 30.55
CA LYS A 639 -28.18 -10.89 29.96
C LYS A 639 -27.11 -11.11 28.86
N GLY A 640 -25.91 -10.55 29.07
CA GLY A 640 -24.79 -10.62 28.12
C GLY A 640 -24.72 -9.47 27.11
N LEU A 641 -25.76 -8.62 27.01
CA LEU A 641 -25.69 -7.36 26.27
C LEU A 641 -24.91 -6.32 27.08
N GLU A 642 -24.07 -5.58 26.39
CA GLU A 642 -23.23 -4.53 26.95
C GLU A 642 -23.80 -3.15 26.64
N PHE A 643 -23.73 -2.26 27.63
CA PHE A 643 -24.17 -0.88 27.54
C PHE A 643 -23.09 0.04 28.10
N MET A 644 -23.02 1.26 27.58
CA MET A 644 -22.15 2.31 28.07
C MET A 644 -22.97 3.56 28.32
N SER A 645 -22.78 4.21 29.47
CA SER A 645 -23.32 5.55 29.72
C SER A 645 -22.30 6.64 29.38
N ASP A 646 -22.76 7.85 29.08
CA ASP A 646 -21.90 9.02 28.90
C ASP A 646 -21.92 9.99 30.09
N SER A 647 -21.31 11.16 29.91
CA SER A 647 -21.33 12.24 30.90
C SER A 647 -22.64 13.03 30.96
N GLU A 648 -23.49 12.93 29.95
CA GLU A 648 -24.74 13.68 29.82
C GLU A 648 -25.97 12.88 30.30
N GLY A 649 -25.79 11.59 30.62
CA GLY A 649 -26.85 10.71 31.11
C GLY A 649 -27.50 9.88 30.01
N TYR A 650 -26.92 9.82 28.81
CA TYR A 650 -27.31 8.87 27.77
C TYR A 650 -26.74 7.48 28.05
N VAL A 651 -27.46 6.46 27.56
CA VAL A 651 -27.07 5.04 27.58
C VAL A 651 -27.10 4.52 26.18
N TYR A 652 -26.01 3.87 25.77
CA TYR A 652 -25.83 3.32 24.45
C TYR A 652 -25.82 1.80 24.56
N LEU A 653 -26.64 1.12 23.75
CA LEU A 653 -26.42 -0.30 23.49
C LEU A 653 -25.14 -0.41 22.63
N ILE A 654 -24.12 -1.08 23.18
CA ILE A 654 -22.82 -1.31 22.52
C ILE A 654 -22.64 -2.80 22.14
N SER A 655 -23.75 -3.52 22.06
CA SER A 655 -23.87 -4.84 21.45
C SER A 655 -24.70 -4.75 20.17
N SER A 656 -24.38 -5.58 19.17
CA SER A 656 -25.08 -5.54 17.90
C SER A 656 -26.59 -5.79 18.05
N LEU A 657 -27.39 -5.13 17.21
CA LEU A 657 -28.84 -5.38 17.18
C LEU A 657 -29.17 -6.83 16.82
N ASP A 658 -28.35 -7.46 15.97
CA ASP A 658 -28.51 -8.87 15.58
C ASP A 658 -28.45 -9.79 16.80
N PHE A 659 -27.51 -9.53 17.71
CA PHE A 659 -27.41 -10.26 18.98
C PHE A 659 -28.48 -9.83 20.01
N ALA A 660 -28.80 -8.53 20.06
CA ALA A 660 -29.74 -7.98 21.03
C ALA A 660 -31.19 -8.44 20.85
N ILE A 661 -31.65 -8.61 19.60
CA ILE A 661 -33.04 -9.02 19.32
C ILE A 661 -33.35 -10.39 19.94
N ASP A 662 -32.45 -11.35 19.78
CA ASP A 662 -32.63 -12.71 20.29
C ASP A 662 -32.65 -12.74 21.83
N ILE A 663 -31.77 -11.98 22.49
CA ILE A 663 -31.70 -11.88 23.96
C ILE A 663 -32.91 -11.16 24.54
N ILE A 664 -33.30 -10.02 23.97
CA ILE A 664 -34.41 -9.20 24.48
C ILE A 664 -35.73 -9.96 24.33
N LYS A 665 -35.98 -10.57 23.18
CA LYS A 665 -37.22 -11.36 22.95
C LYS A 665 -37.17 -12.78 23.52
N ASN A 666 -36.01 -13.26 23.99
CA ASN A 666 -35.83 -14.63 24.46
C ASN A 666 -36.24 -15.65 23.39
N ARG A 667 -35.79 -15.45 22.15
CA ARG A 667 -36.09 -16.31 20.99
C ARG A 667 -34.79 -16.76 20.31
N THR A 668 -34.87 -17.86 19.59
CA THR A 668 -33.73 -18.49 18.88
C THR A 668 -33.58 -18.03 17.43
N LYS A 669 -34.54 -17.24 16.90
CA LYS A 669 -34.50 -16.74 15.53
C LYS A 669 -35.24 -15.40 15.43
N ILE A 670 -34.59 -14.43 14.78
CA ILE A 670 -35.18 -13.14 14.45
C ILE A 670 -36.34 -13.33 13.46
N GLU A 671 -37.51 -12.82 13.84
CA GLU A 671 -38.67 -12.76 12.94
C GLU A 671 -38.62 -11.49 12.09
N LYS A 672 -38.90 -11.62 10.79
CA LYS A 672 -38.88 -10.48 9.84
C LYS A 672 -39.73 -9.28 10.29
N ARG A 673 -40.80 -9.50 11.07
CA ARG A 673 -41.61 -8.41 11.62
C ARG A 673 -40.84 -7.47 12.56
N PHE A 674 -39.85 -7.95 13.29
CA PHE A 674 -39.05 -7.09 14.20
C PHE A 674 -38.05 -6.26 13.41
N ILE A 675 -37.43 -6.85 12.39
CA ILE A 675 -36.58 -6.13 11.44
C ILE A 675 -37.36 -4.98 10.80
N LYS A 676 -38.57 -5.27 10.30
CA LYS A 676 -39.43 -4.25 9.69
C LYS A 676 -39.73 -3.10 10.66
N LYS A 677 -39.99 -3.40 11.93
CA LYS A 677 -40.19 -2.35 12.96
C LYS A 677 -38.94 -1.48 13.16
N ILE A 678 -37.75 -2.07 13.18
CA ILE A 678 -36.48 -1.31 13.30
C ILE A 678 -36.25 -0.42 12.07
N GLU A 679 -36.58 -0.92 10.88
CA GLU A 679 -36.52 -0.15 9.64
C GLU A 679 -37.48 1.05 9.67
N GLU A 680 -38.70 0.84 10.19
CA GLU A 680 -39.74 1.87 10.40
C GLU A 680 -39.45 2.81 11.59
N GLY A 681 -38.34 2.62 12.32
CA GLY A 681 -37.99 3.45 13.48
C GLY A 681 -38.84 3.18 14.73
N ASN A 682 -39.49 2.03 14.80
CA ASN A 682 -40.41 1.62 15.86
C ASN A 682 -39.70 0.78 16.95
N PHE A 683 -40.09 0.99 18.21
CA PHE A 683 -39.51 0.34 19.41
C PHE A 683 -40.42 -0.67 20.10
N ASP A 684 -41.62 -0.97 19.58
CA ASP A 684 -42.57 -1.95 20.15
C ASP A 684 -42.00 -3.38 20.23
N TRP A 685 -40.88 -3.65 19.54
CA TRP A 685 -40.18 -4.91 19.66
C TRP A 685 -39.28 -4.97 20.91
N LEU A 686 -38.97 -3.86 21.57
CA LEU A 686 -38.31 -3.90 22.87
C LEU A 686 -39.24 -4.56 23.91
N LYS A 687 -38.65 -5.05 25.00
CA LYS A 687 -39.46 -5.38 26.20
C LYS A 687 -39.87 -4.08 26.88
N GLU A 688 -40.98 -4.12 27.62
CA GLU A 688 -41.48 -2.95 28.35
C GLU A 688 -40.42 -2.41 29.33
N GLU A 689 -39.60 -3.29 29.93
CA GLU A 689 -38.55 -2.91 30.88
C GLU A 689 -37.27 -3.74 30.68
N ILE A 690 -36.14 -3.08 30.40
CA ILE A 690 -34.79 -3.66 30.46
C ILE A 690 -34.10 -3.13 31.72
N ILE A 691 -33.84 -4.03 32.68
CA ILE A 691 -33.21 -3.68 33.97
C ILE A 691 -31.71 -3.91 33.86
N LEU A 692 -30.93 -2.84 33.96
CA LEU A 692 -29.47 -2.93 33.85
C LEU A 692 -28.84 -3.48 35.13
N ASN A 693 -27.74 -4.21 34.99
CA ASN A 693 -26.86 -4.58 36.08
C ASN A 693 -25.54 -3.82 35.99
N ASP A 694 -24.96 -3.51 37.14
CA ASP A 694 -23.60 -2.98 37.21
C ASP A 694 -22.62 -4.08 36.76
N LYS A 695 -21.86 -3.83 35.69
CA LYS A 695 -20.94 -4.83 35.12
C LYS A 695 -19.83 -5.21 36.11
N LYS A 696 -19.46 -4.31 37.02
CA LYS A 696 -18.38 -4.50 37.99
C LYS A 696 -18.87 -5.15 39.28
N ASP A 697 -19.94 -4.62 39.87
CA ASP A 697 -20.44 -5.09 41.16
C ASP A 697 -21.38 -6.30 41.04
N LYS A 698 -21.82 -6.64 39.81
CA LYS A 698 -22.87 -7.63 39.50
C LYS A 698 -24.14 -7.48 40.35
N LYS A 699 -24.34 -6.29 40.93
CA LYS A 699 -25.50 -5.92 41.71
C LYS A 699 -26.55 -5.35 40.76
N TYR A 700 -27.80 -5.67 41.04
CA TYR A 700 -28.95 -5.06 40.38
C TYR A 700 -28.83 -3.54 40.48
N SER A 701 -28.88 -2.85 39.34
CA SER A 701 -29.15 -1.42 39.33
C SER A 701 -30.67 -1.20 39.28
N ASN A 702 -31.17 -0.13 39.88
CA ASN A 702 -32.58 0.26 39.74
C ASN A 702 -32.86 0.99 38.40
N ILE A 703 -31.98 0.83 37.39
CA ILE A 703 -32.07 1.54 36.12
C ILE A 703 -32.90 0.72 35.15
N ILE A 704 -34.02 1.30 34.72
CA ILE A 704 -34.97 0.71 33.80
C ILE A 704 -34.93 1.49 32.49
N LEU A 705 -34.54 0.82 31.40
CA LEU A 705 -34.62 1.39 30.06
C LEU A 705 -36.01 1.11 29.47
N GLN A 706 -36.68 2.18 29.03
CA GLN A 706 -38.03 2.13 28.45
C GLN A 706 -37.98 2.44 26.94
N SER A 707 -38.90 1.86 26.17
CA SER A 707 -39.01 2.07 24.73
C SER A 707 -39.36 3.51 24.36
N SER A 708 -40.08 4.25 25.21
CA SER A 708 -40.50 5.63 24.98
C SER A 708 -39.34 6.63 24.88
N ASN A 709 -38.20 6.31 25.47
CA ASN A 709 -37.02 7.18 25.53
C ASN A 709 -35.88 6.68 24.63
N ALA A 710 -36.18 5.73 23.74
CA ALA A 710 -35.23 5.09 22.86
C ALA A 710 -35.12 5.82 21.52
N GLU A 711 -33.90 5.92 20.99
CA GLU A 711 -33.63 6.43 19.64
C GLU A 711 -32.66 5.50 18.90
N TYR A 712 -32.80 5.44 17.57
CA TYR A 712 -31.80 4.77 16.71
C TYR A 712 -30.77 5.79 16.23
N LYS A 713 -29.50 5.38 16.24
CA LYS A 713 -28.43 6.06 15.50
C LYS A 713 -27.71 5.08 14.60
N GLU A 714 -27.31 5.55 13.43
CA GLU A 714 -26.50 4.77 12.51
C GLU A 714 -25.03 4.76 12.96
N TYR A 715 -24.27 3.74 12.54
CA TYR A 715 -22.83 3.65 12.73
C TYR A 715 -22.22 2.70 11.69
N LEU A 716 -20.89 2.74 11.54
CA LEU A 716 -20.16 1.80 10.70
C LEU A 716 -19.73 0.56 11.52
N PRO A 717 -20.20 -0.65 11.19
CA PRO A 717 -19.97 -1.85 12.01
C PRO A 717 -18.64 -2.53 11.68
N PHE A 718 -17.56 -1.75 11.68
CA PHE A 718 -16.19 -2.24 11.60
C PHE A 718 -15.25 -1.33 12.41
N ILE A 719 -14.04 -1.84 12.68
CA ILE A 719 -12.98 -1.10 13.37
C ILE A 719 -11.72 -1.16 12.50
N SER A 720 -11.18 -0.03 12.08
CA SER A 720 -9.84 0.02 11.47
C SER A 720 -8.78 -0.14 12.54
N MET A 721 -7.89 -1.13 12.38
CA MET A 721 -6.75 -1.31 13.28
C MET A 721 -5.55 -0.48 12.83
N ILE A 722 -5.29 -0.49 11.52
CA ILE A 722 -4.35 0.39 10.85
C ILE A 722 -5.04 0.89 9.59
N ASP A 723 -4.82 2.15 9.21
CA ASP A 723 -5.32 2.66 7.94
C ASP A 723 -4.63 2.00 6.74
N PRO A 724 -5.29 1.97 5.55
CA PRO A 724 -4.69 1.44 4.33
C PRO A 724 -3.32 2.06 4.03
N THR A 725 -2.32 1.19 3.90
CA THR A 725 -0.97 1.50 3.40
C THR A 725 -0.78 0.84 2.04
N PRO A 726 0.32 1.07 1.31
CA PRO A 726 0.57 0.39 0.03
C PRO A 726 0.61 -1.14 0.15
N SER A 727 1.05 -1.68 1.28
CA SER A 727 1.24 -3.11 1.52
C SER A 727 0.16 -3.74 2.39
N LEU A 728 -0.49 -2.99 3.29
CA LEU A 728 -1.26 -3.55 4.39
C LEU A 728 -2.52 -2.76 4.72
N TRP A 729 -3.61 -3.47 5.00
CA TRP A 729 -4.77 -2.97 5.73
C TRP A 729 -5.26 -4.02 6.74
N GLN A 730 -5.48 -3.61 8.00
CA GLN A 730 -6.01 -4.48 9.05
C GLN A 730 -7.25 -3.88 9.70
N PHE A 731 -8.28 -4.70 9.88
CA PHE A 731 -9.58 -4.25 10.38
C PHE A 731 -10.37 -5.39 11.02
N ILE A 732 -11.41 -5.04 11.78
CA ILE A 732 -12.28 -5.99 12.49
C ILE A 732 -13.72 -5.86 12.03
N ILE A 733 -14.36 -6.99 11.71
CA ILE A 733 -15.74 -7.07 11.23
C ILE A 733 -16.52 -8.21 11.91
N PRO A 734 -17.86 -8.26 11.75
CA PRO A 734 -18.66 -9.40 12.13
C PRO A 734 -18.25 -10.67 11.40
N ALA A 735 -17.99 -11.76 12.13
CA ALA A 735 -17.45 -12.99 11.56
C ALA A 735 -18.28 -13.54 10.39
N GLU A 736 -19.61 -13.46 10.49
CA GLU A 736 -20.55 -13.94 9.46
C GLU A 736 -20.38 -13.28 8.08
N SER A 737 -19.80 -12.08 8.01
CA SER A 737 -19.62 -11.28 6.80
C SER A 737 -18.37 -11.66 6.02
N VAL A 738 -17.42 -12.37 6.63
CA VAL A 738 -16.13 -12.74 6.04
C VAL A 738 -16.25 -13.41 4.67
N PRO A 739 -17.14 -14.40 4.43
CA PRO A 739 -17.26 -15.02 3.12
C PRO A 739 -17.64 -14.03 2.00
N GLN A 740 -18.53 -13.08 2.29
CA GLN A 740 -18.93 -12.06 1.33
C GLN A 740 -17.79 -11.06 1.09
N VAL A 741 -17.10 -10.64 2.16
CA VAL A 741 -15.94 -9.74 2.04
C VAL A 741 -14.82 -10.38 1.21
N ILE A 742 -14.50 -11.66 1.41
CA ILE A 742 -13.52 -12.37 0.59
C ILE A 742 -13.95 -12.37 -0.88
N LYS A 743 -15.21 -12.69 -1.17
CA LYS A 743 -15.73 -12.71 -2.55
C LYS A 743 -15.52 -11.36 -3.24
N GLU A 744 -15.89 -10.26 -2.58
CA GLU A 744 -15.77 -8.90 -3.12
C GLU A 744 -14.32 -8.48 -3.32
N ILE A 745 -13.43 -8.84 -2.39
CA ILE A 745 -11.98 -8.63 -2.54
C ILE A 745 -11.47 -9.36 -3.78
N LYS A 746 -11.83 -10.63 -3.97
CA LYS A 746 -11.39 -11.44 -5.12
C LYS A 746 -11.84 -10.81 -6.44
N GLU A 747 -13.13 -10.47 -6.56
CA GLU A 747 -13.69 -9.88 -7.78
C GLU A 747 -13.04 -8.54 -8.13
N ARG A 748 -12.85 -7.67 -7.14
CA ARG A 748 -12.20 -6.37 -7.34
C ARG A 748 -10.71 -6.49 -7.65
N TYR A 749 -10.00 -7.40 -6.98
CA TYR A 749 -8.59 -7.68 -7.28
C TYR A 749 -8.43 -8.13 -8.73
N ILE A 750 -9.26 -9.07 -9.19
CA ILE A 750 -9.20 -9.58 -10.56
C ILE A 750 -9.43 -8.44 -11.56
N LYS A 751 -10.41 -7.57 -11.31
CA LYS A 751 -10.68 -6.40 -12.16
C LYS A 751 -9.51 -5.42 -12.21
N GLU A 752 -8.85 -5.16 -11.08
CA GLU A 752 -7.78 -4.15 -10.97
C GLU A 752 -6.43 -4.68 -11.47
N PHE A 753 -6.13 -5.97 -11.30
CA PHE A 753 -4.81 -6.57 -11.53
C PHE A 753 -4.79 -7.67 -12.62
N LYS A 754 -5.73 -7.60 -13.58
CA LYS A 754 -5.99 -8.64 -14.60
C LYS A 754 -4.79 -9.04 -15.47
N TYR A 755 -3.81 -8.15 -15.65
CA TYR A 755 -2.60 -8.41 -16.45
C TYR A 755 -1.41 -8.94 -15.64
N VAL A 756 -1.53 -9.02 -14.32
CA VAL A 756 -0.47 -9.50 -13.41
C VAL A 756 -0.95 -10.59 -12.47
N VAL A 757 -1.98 -11.33 -12.90
CA VAL A 757 -2.49 -12.51 -12.19
C VAL A 757 -1.35 -13.47 -11.90
N GLY A 758 -1.16 -13.84 -10.64
CA GLY A 758 -0.03 -14.69 -10.23
C GLY A 758 1.34 -13.98 -10.15
N LYS A 759 1.41 -12.63 -10.15
CA LYS A 759 2.65 -11.88 -9.89
C LYS A 759 2.56 -10.87 -8.73
N LEU A 760 1.35 -10.45 -8.36
CA LEU A 760 1.10 -9.49 -7.28
C LEU A 760 0.28 -10.14 -6.15
N PRO A 761 0.85 -11.09 -5.40
CA PRO A 761 0.08 -11.88 -4.44
C PRO A 761 -0.52 -11.01 -3.31
N LEU A 762 -1.82 -11.17 -3.10
CA LEU A 762 -2.59 -10.67 -1.97
C LEU A 762 -2.86 -11.82 -0.98
N HIS A 763 -2.36 -11.67 0.24
CA HIS A 763 -2.60 -12.58 1.36
C HIS A 763 -3.74 -12.06 2.24
N ILE A 764 -4.74 -12.91 2.51
CA ILE A 764 -5.85 -12.64 3.42
C ILE A 764 -5.68 -13.51 4.67
N GLY A 765 -5.26 -12.90 5.78
CA GLY A 765 -5.17 -13.56 7.07
C GLY A 765 -6.38 -13.25 7.96
N ILE A 766 -7.03 -14.28 8.53
CA ILE A 766 -8.29 -14.11 9.27
C ILE A 766 -8.20 -14.75 10.67
N ILE A 767 -8.44 -13.96 11.71
CA ILE A 767 -8.54 -14.45 13.08
C ILE A 767 -9.98 -14.34 13.56
N TYR A 768 -10.58 -15.48 13.86
CA TYR A 768 -11.90 -15.56 14.47
C TYR A 768 -11.78 -15.64 15.98
N THR A 769 -12.58 -14.86 16.69
CA THR A 769 -12.68 -14.93 18.15
C THR A 769 -14.08 -14.57 18.61
N ASP A 770 -14.40 -14.92 19.85
CA ASP A 770 -15.56 -14.38 20.54
C ASP A 770 -15.32 -12.91 20.89
N TYR A 771 -16.32 -12.04 20.72
CA TYR A 771 -16.17 -10.60 20.96
C TYR A 771 -15.88 -10.25 22.43
N MET A 772 -16.25 -11.15 23.35
CA MET A 772 -16.01 -11.03 24.79
C MET A 772 -14.60 -11.51 25.20
N LYS A 773 -13.88 -12.18 24.31
CA LYS A 773 -12.49 -12.60 24.62
C LYS A 773 -11.53 -11.41 24.60
N PRO A 774 -10.43 -11.50 25.36
CA PRO A 774 -9.44 -10.44 25.38
C PRO A 774 -8.89 -10.16 23.97
N LEU A 775 -9.11 -8.95 23.49
CA LEU A 775 -8.83 -8.57 22.09
C LEU A 775 -7.35 -8.70 21.73
N TYR A 776 -6.45 -8.40 22.67
CA TYR A 776 -4.99 -8.48 22.48
C TYR A 776 -4.51 -9.87 22.00
N VAL A 777 -5.21 -10.96 22.36
CA VAL A 777 -4.87 -12.31 21.90
C VAL A 777 -5.13 -12.42 20.40
N GLY A 778 -6.26 -11.89 19.94
CA GLY A 778 -6.62 -11.83 18.52
C GLY A 778 -5.68 -10.92 17.73
N ILE A 779 -5.30 -9.76 18.28
CA ILE A 779 -4.38 -8.82 17.62
C ILE A 779 -3.01 -9.46 17.40
N LYS A 780 -2.43 -10.11 18.42
CA LYS A 780 -1.15 -10.83 18.28
C LYS A 780 -1.24 -11.95 17.25
N ALA A 781 -2.32 -12.72 17.30
CA ALA A 781 -2.59 -13.75 16.30
C ALA A 781 -2.71 -13.17 14.88
N LEU A 782 -3.26 -11.96 14.74
CA LEU A 782 -3.39 -11.27 13.46
C LEU A 782 -2.02 -10.84 12.90
N ARG A 783 -1.12 -10.37 13.77
CA ARG A 783 0.24 -10.01 13.39
C ARG A 783 1.01 -11.22 12.86
N GLU A 784 0.89 -12.37 13.53
CA GLU A 784 1.52 -13.61 13.08
C GLU A 784 0.89 -14.13 11.78
N ILE A 785 -0.44 -14.15 11.66
CA ILE A 785 -1.13 -14.65 10.47
C ILE A 785 -1.00 -13.72 9.26
N LYS A 786 -0.56 -12.47 9.44
CA LYS A 786 -0.17 -11.57 8.34
C LYS A 786 0.92 -12.21 7.46
N ARG A 787 1.70 -13.16 8.02
CA ARG A 787 2.72 -13.94 7.34
C ARG A 787 3.77 -13.05 6.68
N ASP A 788 4.72 -12.58 7.47
CA ASP A 788 5.86 -11.84 6.93
C ASP A 788 6.86 -12.78 6.26
N ILE A 789 7.09 -12.55 4.97
CA ILE A 789 7.92 -13.39 4.11
C ILE A 789 9.26 -12.69 3.91
N GLU A 790 10.34 -13.32 4.36
CA GLU A 790 11.70 -12.82 4.15
C GLU A 790 12.23 -13.13 2.74
N ASN A 791 11.94 -14.36 2.27
CA ASN A 791 12.30 -14.85 0.94
C ASN A 791 11.06 -15.03 0.06
N PHE A 792 10.93 -14.22 -0.98
CA PHE A 792 9.79 -14.23 -1.89
C PHE A 792 9.60 -15.58 -2.62
N GLU A 793 10.68 -16.37 -2.80
CA GLU A 793 10.61 -17.70 -3.41
C GLU A 793 9.82 -18.70 -2.57
N VAL A 794 9.64 -18.45 -1.28
CA VAL A 794 8.90 -19.34 -0.37
C VAL A 794 7.43 -19.48 -0.76
N ILE A 795 6.86 -18.47 -1.44
CA ILE A 795 5.47 -18.50 -1.91
C ILE A 795 5.35 -18.77 -3.41
N MET A 796 6.45 -19.09 -4.10
CA MET A 796 6.43 -19.48 -5.50
C MET A 796 5.64 -20.78 -5.68
N SER A 797 4.81 -20.83 -6.72
CA SER A 797 4.22 -22.06 -7.23
C SER A 797 4.54 -22.25 -8.71
N ILE A 798 4.53 -23.51 -9.14
CA ILE A 798 4.72 -23.88 -10.55
C ILE A 798 3.37 -24.33 -11.07
N GLU A 799 2.83 -23.60 -12.04
CA GLU A 799 1.54 -23.93 -12.68
C GLU A 799 1.76 -24.29 -14.14
N SER A 800 0.83 -25.09 -14.68
CA SER A 800 0.80 -25.37 -16.12
C SER A 800 0.31 -24.15 -16.90
N GLU A 801 0.73 -24.06 -18.16
CA GLU A 801 0.25 -23.02 -19.09
C GLU A 801 -1.29 -23.00 -19.20
N GLY A 802 -1.94 -24.17 -19.21
CA GLY A 802 -3.40 -24.28 -19.33
C GLY A 802 -4.14 -23.71 -18.11
N GLU A 803 -3.61 -23.90 -16.91
CA GLU A 803 -4.19 -23.33 -15.67
C GLU A 803 -4.04 -21.81 -15.67
N LEU A 804 -2.86 -21.30 -15.99
CA LEU A 804 -2.62 -19.85 -16.02
C LEU A 804 -3.40 -19.14 -17.11
N LYS A 805 -3.54 -19.77 -18.28
CA LYS A 805 -4.39 -19.26 -19.35
C LYS A 805 -5.85 -19.16 -18.90
N THR A 806 -6.35 -20.17 -18.20
CA THR A 806 -7.72 -20.15 -17.65
C THR A 806 -7.91 -18.96 -16.70
N LEU A 807 -6.97 -18.78 -15.77
CA LEU A 807 -7.01 -17.65 -14.82
C LEU A 807 -6.92 -16.29 -15.52
N GLN A 808 -6.07 -16.16 -16.54
CA GLN A 808 -5.94 -14.92 -17.32
C GLN A 808 -7.21 -14.66 -18.15
N ASP A 809 -7.77 -15.67 -18.82
CA ASP A 809 -9.00 -15.56 -19.61
C ASP A 809 -10.19 -15.14 -18.73
N GLU A 810 -10.33 -15.72 -17.53
CA GLU A 810 -11.34 -15.31 -16.54
C GLU A 810 -11.18 -13.84 -16.13
N ALA A 811 -9.94 -13.38 -15.93
CA ALA A 811 -9.66 -11.98 -15.59
C ALA A 811 -9.91 -11.01 -16.76
N LEU A 812 -9.62 -11.43 -17.99
CA LEU A 812 -9.77 -10.62 -19.20
C LEU A 812 -11.23 -10.42 -19.62
N VAL A 813 -12.20 -11.13 -19.01
CA VAL A 813 -13.64 -10.81 -19.15
C VAL A 813 -13.92 -9.36 -18.73
N TYR A 814 -13.14 -8.83 -17.79
CA TYR A 814 -13.25 -7.44 -17.32
C TYR A 814 -12.44 -6.43 -18.16
N ALA A 815 -11.85 -6.85 -19.29
CA ALA A 815 -11.16 -5.93 -20.19
C ALA A 815 -12.17 -5.09 -20.99
N ASN A 816 -12.00 -3.77 -20.97
CA ASN A 816 -12.81 -2.84 -21.75
C ASN A 816 -12.24 -2.61 -23.16
N ASP A 817 -12.89 -1.77 -23.96
CA ASP A 817 -12.49 -1.54 -25.35
C ASP A 817 -11.16 -0.77 -25.48
N PHE A 818 -10.82 0.11 -24.52
CA PHE A 818 -9.51 0.76 -24.49
C PHE A 818 -8.40 -0.28 -24.34
N GLU A 819 -8.59 -1.24 -23.44
CA GLU A 819 -7.65 -2.31 -23.16
C GLU A 819 -7.53 -3.30 -24.33
N LYS A 820 -8.65 -3.71 -24.93
CA LYS A 820 -8.69 -4.68 -26.04
C LYS A 820 -8.04 -4.16 -27.33
N ASN A 821 -8.00 -2.85 -27.53
CA ASN A 821 -7.38 -2.21 -28.69
C ASN A 821 -5.85 -2.09 -28.55
N GLU A 822 -5.28 -2.51 -27.42
CA GLU A 822 -3.87 -2.42 -27.10
C GLU A 822 -3.26 -3.81 -26.77
N SER A 823 -1.96 -3.99 -27.00
CA SER A 823 -1.27 -5.27 -26.81
C SER A 823 -0.81 -5.48 -25.36
N LEU A 824 -1.72 -5.30 -24.39
CA LEU A 824 -1.38 -5.29 -22.95
C LEU A 824 -0.79 -6.61 -22.46
N ILE A 825 -1.27 -7.75 -22.98
CA ILE A 825 -0.76 -9.08 -22.60
C ILE A 825 0.74 -9.20 -22.95
N ASP A 826 1.14 -8.79 -24.16
CA ASP A 826 2.53 -8.87 -24.59
C ASP A 826 3.47 -7.93 -23.80
N MET A 827 2.93 -6.85 -23.22
CA MET A 827 3.70 -5.86 -22.47
C MET A 827 3.78 -6.14 -20.97
N TYR A 828 2.69 -6.63 -20.37
CA TYR A 828 2.55 -6.79 -18.91
C TYR A 828 2.49 -8.24 -18.44
N SER A 829 2.01 -9.17 -19.26
CA SER A 829 1.76 -10.57 -18.89
C SER A 829 2.91 -11.51 -19.27
N LEU A 830 4.18 -11.11 -19.05
CA LEU A 830 5.32 -12.02 -19.17
C LEU A 830 5.63 -12.67 -17.83
N TYR A 831 5.97 -13.96 -17.86
CA TYR A 831 6.20 -14.79 -16.68
C TYR A 831 7.44 -15.64 -16.86
N GLU A 832 8.09 -15.96 -15.75
CA GLU A 832 9.23 -16.88 -15.74
C GLU A 832 8.77 -18.30 -16.12
N LYS A 833 9.46 -18.87 -17.11
CA LYS A 833 9.20 -20.17 -17.73
C LYS A 833 10.35 -21.11 -17.40
N LYS A 834 10.06 -22.35 -17.00
CA LYS A 834 11.09 -23.35 -16.62
C LYS A 834 11.85 -23.96 -17.81
N ALA A 835 11.39 -23.79 -19.05
CA ALA A 835 11.99 -24.42 -20.23
C ALA A 835 12.96 -23.48 -21.00
N VAL A 836 13.85 -24.10 -21.79
CA VAL A 836 15.04 -23.46 -22.41
C VAL A 836 14.74 -22.64 -23.68
N ASN A 837 13.50 -22.68 -24.20
CA ASN A 837 13.09 -21.87 -25.36
C ASN A 837 12.00 -20.88 -24.94
N SER A 838 12.36 -19.59 -24.87
CA SER A 838 11.48 -18.54 -24.38
C SER A 838 11.49 -17.31 -25.28
N LYS A 839 10.55 -16.39 -25.02
CA LYS A 839 10.41 -15.15 -25.78
C LYS A 839 11.59 -14.21 -25.48
N TYR A 840 11.95 -14.08 -24.19
CA TYR A 840 13.11 -13.32 -23.74
C TYR A 840 13.89 -14.06 -22.66
N GLU A 841 15.18 -13.74 -22.51
CA GLU A 841 16.01 -14.19 -21.39
C GLU A 841 16.55 -12.97 -20.63
N PHE A 842 16.06 -12.72 -19.42
CA PHE A 842 16.41 -11.53 -18.63
C PHE A 842 16.91 -11.90 -17.25
N TYR A 843 17.71 -11.01 -16.65
CA TYR A 843 17.98 -11.06 -15.21
C TYR A 843 16.81 -10.39 -14.49
N ILE A 844 15.90 -11.17 -13.91
CA ILE A 844 14.75 -10.63 -13.17
C ILE A 844 15.20 -10.09 -11.82
N VAL A 845 15.95 -10.89 -11.07
CA VAL A 845 16.47 -10.55 -9.73
C VAL A 845 18.00 -10.54 -9.81
N PRO A 846 18.66 -9.37 -9.69
CA PRO A 846 20.11 -9.23 -9.88
C PRO A 846 20.94 -10.13 -8.96
N GLU A 847 20.53 -10.36 -7.71
CA GLU A 847 21.32 -11.18 -6.77
C GLU A 847 21.35 -12.66 -7.14
N LYS A 848 20.37 -13.16 -7.92
CA LYS A 848 20.35 -14.57 -8.36
C LYS A 848 21.46 -14.87 -9.36
N ASP A 849 22.08 -13.85 -9.95
CA ASP A 849 23.22 -13.97 -10.87
C ASP A 849 22.98 -14.97 -12.03
N THR A 850 21.72 -15.07 -12.46
CA THR A 850 21.26 -16.02 -13.47
C THR A 850 20.14 -15.40 -14.28
N LYS A 851 20.12 -15.69 -15.59
CA LYS A 851 19.02 -15.31 -16.48
C LYS A 851 17.84 -16.26 -16.29
N GLN A 852 16.64 -15.69 -16.32
CA GLN A 852 15.37 -16.40 -16.37
C GLN A 852 14.77 -16.28 -17.77
N CYS A 853 14.26 -17.39 -18.26
CA CYS A 853 13.44 -17.45 -19.46
C CYS A 853 12.07 -16.84 -19.17
N ILE A 854 11.60 -15.88 -19.96
CA ILE A 854 10.27 -15.28 -19.80
C ILE A 854 9.41 -15.38 -21.07
N HIS A 855 8.12 -15.62 -20.90
CA HIS A 855 7.16 -15.79 -22.00
C HIS A 855 5.74 -15.36 -21.57
N THR A 856 4.88 -15.06 -22.54
CA THR A 856 3.42 -15.10 -22.40
C THR A 856 2.89 -16.54 -22.52
N PHE A 857 1.63 -16.78 -22.16
CA PHE A 857 0.97 -18.10 -22.26
C PHE A 857 0.16 -18.20 -23.55
N ASN A 858 0.81 -18.48 -24.68
CA ASN A 858 0.19 -18.47 -26.01
C ASN A 858 0.30 -19.82 -26.77
N ASP A 859 1.02 -20.81 -26.24
CA ASP A 859 1.21 -22.09 -26.92
C ASP A 859 0.00 -23.01 -26.73
N LYS A 860 -0.34 -23.76 -27.79
CA LYS A 860 -1.53 -24.62 -27.84
C LYS A 860 -1.29 -25.99 -27.19
N ASN A 861 -0.05 -26.32 -26.86
CA ASN A 861 0.32 -27.65 -26.39
C ASN A 861 0.14 -27.83 -24.87
N GLY A 862 0.05 -26.75 -24.08
CA GLY A 862 -0.34 -26.78 -22.65
C GLY A 862 0.60 -27.51 -21.68
N ILE A 863 1.76 -27.97 -22.16
CA ILE A 863 2.73 -28.78 -21.39
C ILE A 863 3.72 -27.89 -20.61
N GLU A 864 3.81 -26.61 -20.96
CA GLU A 864 4.80 -25.70 -20.38
C GLU A 864 4.46 -25.33 -18.94
N LYS A 865 5.51 -25.06 -18.15
CA LYS A 865 5.41 -24.74 -16.73
C LYS A 865 6.01 -23.38 -16.43
N PHE A 866 5.29 -22.62 -15.63
CA PHE A 866 5.62 -21.24 -15.30
C PHE A 866 5.63 -21.02 -13.80
N ILE A 867 6.42 -20.05 -13.37
CA ILE A 867 6.50 -19.59 -11.99
C ILE A 867 5.47 -18.50 -11.77
N VAL A 868 4.66 -18.66 -10.72
CA VAL A 868 3.71 -17.67 -10.24
C VAL A 868 3.75 -17.56 -8.72
N TYR A 869 3.10 -16.52 -8.22
CA TYR A 869 2.97 -16.16 -6.82
C TYR A 869 1.48 -16.01 -6.53
N PRO A 870 0.82 -17.07 -6.02
CA PRO A 870 -0.62 -17.12 -5.90
C PRO A 870 -1.14 -16.23 -4.77
N ASN A 871 -2.35 -15.72 -4.96
CA ASN A 871 -3.12 -15.12 -3.88
C ASN A 871 -3.54 -16.20 -2.87
N THR A 872 -3.55 -15.86 -1.59
CA THR A 872 -3.75 -16.87 -0.53
C THR A 872 -4.68 -16.42 0.58
N ILE A 873 -5.29 -17.39 1.28
CA ILE A 873 -6.16 -17.19 2.43
C ILE A 873 -5.70 -18.12 3.56
N ASP A 874 -5.52 -17.56 4.76
CA ASP A 874 -5.32 -18.29 6.01
C ASP A 874 -6.39 -17.91 7.02
N PHE A 875 -6.70 -18.83 7.93
CA PHE A 875 -7.58 -18.53 9.04
C PHE A 875 -7.22 -19.30 10.30
N GLU A 876 -7.59 -18.76 11.45
CA GLU A 876 -7.50 -19.43 12.75
C GLU A 876 -8.68 -19.04 13.64
N PHE A 877 -9.18 -19.98 14.46
CA PHE A 877 -10.19 -19.69 15.48
C PHE A 877 -9.58 -19.77 16.87
N ILE A 878 -9.54 -18.64 17.58
CA ILE A 878 -8.98 -18.51 18.92
C ILE A 878 -10.01 -19.00 19.95
N ASP A 879 -10.09 -20.32 20.11
CA ASP A 879 -10.87 -21.01 21.14
C ASP A 879 -10.21 -20.92 22.53
N VAL A 880 -8.88 -20.89 22.58
CA VAL A 880 -8.09 -20.72 23.80
C VAL A 880 -6.93 -19.77 23.57
N ASN A 881 -6.42 -19.12 24.63
CA ASN A 881 -5.36 -18.12 24.50
C ASN A 881 -4.08 -18.67 23.85
N ILE A 882 -3.72 -19.93 24.13
CA ILE A 882 -2.50 -20.56 23.59
C ILE A 882 -2.59 -20.82 22.08
N ARG A 883 -3.81 -20.82 21.49
CA ARG A 883 -4.04 -21.08 20.07
C ARG A 883 -3.28 -20.13 19.15
N ARG A 884 -3.00 -18.91 19.59
CA ARG A 884 -2.19 -17.95 18.82
C ARG A 884 -0.79 -18.48 18.49
N ASN A 885 -0.23 -19.37 19.32
CA ASN A 885 1.10 -19.96 19.11
C ASN A 885 1.10 -21.06 18.03
N ASP A 886 -0.08 -21.54 17.61
CA ASP A 886 -0.24 -22.46 16.48
C ASP A 886 0.01 -21.77 15.13
N ILE A 887 0.04 -20.43 15.15
CA ILE A 887 0.20 -19.57 13.97
C ILE A 887 1.69 -19.37 13.75
N ASN A 888 2.32 -20.34 13.09
CA ASN A 888 3.72 -20.28 12.70
C ASN A 888 3.90 -20.91 11.32
N TYR A 889 4.80 -20.37 10.52
CA TYR A 889 5.08 -20.81 9.16
C TYR A 889 6.46 -21.49 9.10
N ASP A 890 6.54 -22.56 8.33
CA ASP A 890 7.81 -23.22 8.03
C ASP A 890 8.56 -22.52 6.90
N LYS A 891 9.70 -23.10 6.51
CA LYS A 891 10.57 -22.57 5.45
C LYS A 891 9.91 -22.62 4.05
N GLU A 892 8.78 -23.32 3.91
CA GLU A 892 7.98 -23.40 2.68
C GLU A 892 6.76 -22.46 2.74
N GLY A 893 6.67 -21.61 3.77
CA GLY A 893 5.60 -20.62 3.91
C GLY A 893 4.24 -21.24 4.23
N LYS A 894 4.25 -22.51 4.65
CA LYS A 894 3.09 -23.29 5.09
C LYS A 894 3.04 -23.38 6.59
N ARG A 895 1.87 -23.67 7.17
CA ARG A 895 1.75 -23.83 8.63
C ARG A 895 2.64 -24.98 9.12
N TYR A 896 3.42 -24.72 10.17
CA TYR A 896 4.31 -25.72 10.76
C TYR A 896 3.57 -26.97 11.28
N LEU A 897 2.38 -26.80 11.86
CA LEU A 897 1.60 -27.90 12.43
C LEU A 897 1.10 -28.88 11.38
N LYS A 898 1.40 -30.19 11.56
CA LYS A 898 1.09 -31.27 10.60
C LYS A 898 -0.35 -31.24 10.06
N PHE A 899 -1.34 -31.02 10.91
CA PHE A 899 -2.75 -30.98 10.51
C PHE A 899 -3.15 -29.72 9.74
N LYS A 900 -2.39 -28.64 9.86
CA LYS A 900 -2.66 -27.35 9.21
C LYS A 900 -1.71 -27.07 8.05
N LYS A 901 -0.77 -27.96 7.72
CA LYS A 901 0.27 -27.79 6.67
C LYS A 901 -0.23 -27.38 5.29
N ARG A 902 -1.52 -27.57 4.99
CA ARG A 902 -2.12 -27.08 3.74
C ARG A 902 -2.31 -25.56 3.72
N ARG A 903 -2.51 -24.94 4.89
CA ARG A 903 -2.67 -23.50 5.04
C ARG A 903 -1.32 -22.79 4.84
N PRO A 904 -1.30 -21.62 4.19
CA PRO A 904 -2.46 -20.95 3.61
C PRO A 904 -2.89 -21.55 2.27
N TYR A 905 -4.19 -21.45 1.97
CA TYR A 905 -4.83 -21.97 0.76
C TYR A 905 -4.75 -20.97 -0.39
N LYS A 906 -4.56 -21.42 -1.63
CA LYS A 906 -4.71 -20.56 -2.81
C LYS A 906 -6.17 -20.14 -3.00
N TRP A 907 -6.42 -19.04 -3.71
CA TRP A 907 -7.79 -18.57 -3.98
C TRP A 907 -8.63 -19.56 -4.79
N GLU A 908 -8.00 -20.37 -5.64
CA GLU A 908 -8.59 -21.43 -6.44
C GLU A 908 -8.99 -22.62 -5.55
N GLU A 909 -8.17 -22.92 -4.53
CA GLU A 909 -8.51 -23.93 -3.51
C GLU A 909 -9.65 -23.45 -2.61
N TRP A 910 -9.75 -22.15 -2.34
CA TRP A 910 -10.81 -21.57 -1.52
C TRP A 910 -12.22 -21.80 -2.07
N GLU A 911 -12.38 -21.95 -3.39
CA GLU A 911 -13.67 -22.30 -4.00
C GLU A 911 -14.24 -23.62 -3.47
N LYS A 912 -13.38 -24.53 -3.01
CA LYS A 912 -13.79 -25.79 -2.38
C LYS A 912 -14.50 -25.55 -1.04
N PHE A 913 -14.10 -24.52 -0.27
CA PHE A 913 -14.79 -24.14 0.96
C PHE A 913 -16.25 -23.72 0.68
N ILE A 914 -16.49 -22.99 -0.41
CA ILE A 914 -17.83 -22.58 -0.80
C ILE A 914 -18.66 -23.79 -1.25
N LYS A 915 -18.10 -24.67 -2.09
CA LYS A 915 -18.75 -25.92 -2.53
C LYS A 915 -19.12 -26.82 -1.35
N PHE A 916 -18.21 -26.97 -0.39
CA PHE A 916 -18.45 -27.73 0.84
C PHE A 916 -19.65 -27.19 1.62
N TYR A 917 -19.71 -25.87 1.84
CA TYR A 917 -20.84 -25.26 2.54
C TYR A 917 -22.16 -25.49 1.82
N ASN A 918 -22.20 -25.24 0.51
CA ASN A 918 -23.40 -25.43 -0.29
C ASN A 918 -23.90 -26.88 -0.24
N TYR A 919 -22.99 -27.86 -0.23
CA TYR A 919 -23.35 -29.27 -0.13
C TYR A 919 -23.93 -29.65 1.24
N PHE A 920 -23.37 -29.14 2.34
CA PHE A 920 -23.69 -29.56 3.71
C PHE A 920 -24.69 -28.66 4.45
N ASN A 921 -25.05 -27.50 3.92
CA ASN A 921 -25.97 -26.57 4.59
C ASN A 921 -27.43 -27.09 4.69
N ASP A 922 -27.75 -28.22 4.07
CA ASP A 922 -29.01 -28.96 4.26
C ASP A 922 -29.06 -29.63 5.66
N SER A 923 -30.18 -29.46 6.38
CA SER A 923 -30.37 -29.98 7.74
C SER A 923 -30.15 -31.49 7.87
N ASN A 924 -30.47 -32.29 6.85
CA ASN A 924 -30.28 -33.74 6.86
C ASN A 924 -28.81 -34.17 6.71
N ARG A 925 -27.97 -33.32 6.11
CA ARG A 925 -26.56 -33.61 5.85
C ARG A 925 -25.66 -33.16 7.00
N LYS A 926 -26.08 -32.18 7.81
CA LYS A 926 -25.33 -31.67 8.99
C LYS A 926 -24.98 -32.76 10.00
N THR A 927 -25.96 -33.54 10.45
CA THR A 927 -25.71 -34.63 11.43
C THR A 927 -24.76 -35.69 10.85
N LYS A 928 -24.89 -36.00 9.56
CA LYS A 928 -24.02 -36.94 8.87
C LYS A 928 -22.59 -36.41 8.74
N LEU A 929 -22.42 -35.11 8.48
CA LEU A 929 -21.12 -34.45 8.45
C LEU A 929 -20.40 -34.58 9.79
N HIS A 930 -21.08 -34.30 10.90
CA HIS A 930 -20.50 -34.48 12.24
C HIS A 930 -20.03 -35.91 12.49
N ASN A 931 -20.83 -36.90 12.11
CA ASN A 931 -20.44 -38.31 12.23
C ASN A 931 -19.18 -38.62 11.42
N ILE A 932 -19.09 -38.11 10.19
CA ILE A 932 -17.91 -38.29 9.35
C ILE A 932 -16.68 -37.61 9.94
N ILE A 933 -16.81 -36.37 10.42
CA ILE A 933 -15.68 -35.65 11.02
C ILE A 933 -15.15 -36.40 12.23
N ASN A 934 -16.02 -36.95 13.08
CA ASN A 934 -15.62 -37.78 14.21
C ASN A 934 -14.89 -39.05 13.77
N ILE A 935 -15.37 -39.71 12.71
CA ILE A 935 -14.70 -40.88 12.12
C ILE A 935 -13.31 -40.51 11.61
N ILE A 936 -13.18 -39.40 10.88
CA ILE A 936 -11.90 -38.93 10.34
C ILE A 936 -10.92 -38.67 11.49
N TYR A 937 -11.31 -37.91 12.51
CA TYR A 937 -10.44 -37.61 13.65
C TYR A 937 -9.99 -38.86 14.40
N SER A 938 -10.90 -39.80 14.66
CA SER A 938 -10.55 -41.06 15.33
C SER A 938 -9.57 -41.88 14.49
N LYS A 939 -9.80 -41.99 13.18
CA LYS A 939 -9.06 -42.94 12.34
C LYS A 939 -7.73 -42.42 11.82
N ILE A 940 -7.59 -41.10 11.59
CA ILE A 940 -6.31 -40.52 11.18
C ILE A 940 -5.23 -40.77 12.25
N GLU A 941 -5.59 -40.70 13.53
CA GLU A 941 -4.64 -40.96 14.63
C GLU A 941 -4.36 -42.46 14.77
N ASP A 942 -5.42 -43.29 14.80
CA ASP A 942 -5.31 -44.74 15.00
C ASP A 942 -4.45 -45.41 13.92
N TRP A 943 -4.51 -44.95 12.66
CA TRP A 943 -3.95 -45.63 11.48
C TRP A 943 -2.77 -44.87 10.87
N LYS A 944 -2.04 -44.11 11.70
CA LYS A 944 -0.83 -43.39 11.29
C LYS A 944 0.24 -44.38 10.79
N GLY A 945 0.71 -44.20 9.55
CA GLY A 945 1.65 -45.12 8.90
C GLY A 945 1.00 -46.29 8.15
N ASP A 946 -0.34 -46.31 8.03
CA ASP A 946 -1.12 -47.24 7.21
C ASP A 946 -2.17 -46.47 6.40
N GLU A 947 -1.70 -45.52 5.60
CA GLU A 947 -2.54 -44.55 4.87
C GLU A 947 -3.46 -45.23 3.84
N GLY A 948 -3.04 -46.34 3.23
CA GLY A 948 -3.83 -47.08 2.22
C GLY A 948 -5.07 -47.74 2.80
N ASN A 949 -4.95 -48.40 3.95
CA ASN A 949 -6.11 -48.94 4.65
C ASN A 949 -7.03 -47.81 5.12
N LEU A 950 -6.46 -46.72 5.65
CA LEU A 950 -7.22 -45.58 6.14
C LEU A 950 -8.11 -45.00 5.03
N LYS A 951 -7.54 -44.85 3.84
CA LYS A 951 -8.26 -44.40 2.65
C LYS A 951 -9.44 -45.31 2.30
N SER A 952 -9.22 -46.63 2.24
CA SER A 952 -10.29 -47.58 1.91
C SER A 952 -11.43 -47.57 2.93
N TYR A 953 -11.09 -47.48 4.22
CA TYR A 953 -12.08 -47.35 5.29
C TYR A 953 -12.88 -46.05 5.20
N LEU A 954 -12.23 -44.92 4.94
CA LEU A 954 -12.90 -43.63 4.86
C LEU A 954 -13.78 -43.48 3.62
N LEU A 955 -13.34 -43.97 2.46
CA LEU A 955 -14.18 -44.02 1.25
C LEU A 955 -15.46 -44.83 1.51
N THR A 956 -15.34 -46.00 2.15
CA THR A 956 -16.50 -46.82 2.55
C THR A 956 -17.39 -46.09 3.55
N SER A 957 -16.78 -45.39 4.51
CA SER A 957 -17.49 -44.61 5.52
C SER A 957 -18.27 -43.45 4.91
N PHE A 958 -17.71 -42.75 3.92
CA PHE A 958 -18.39 -41.69 3.19
C PHE A 958 -19.66 -42.21 2.51
N ILE A 959 -19.57 -43.33 1.80
CA ILE A 959 -20.72 -43.95 1.12
C ILE A 959 -21.82 -44.27 2.12
N ASN A 960 -21.48 -44.98 3.20
CA ASN A 960 -22.44 -45.49 4.16
C ASN A 960 -23.08 -44.36 5.00
N VAL A 961 -22.28 -43.43 5.50
CA VAL A 961 -22.78 -42.36 6.40
C VAL A 961 -23.52 -41.28 5.63
N LEU A 962 -23.01 -40.87 4.45
CA LEU A 962 -23.71 -39.86 3.63
C LEU A 962 -24.90 -40.44 2.87
N LYS A 963 -24.97 -41.76 2.72
CA LYS A 963 -25.93 -42.48 1.86
C LYS A 963 -25.74 -42.11 0.39
N LEU A 964 -24.51 -42.26 -0.11
CA LEU A 964 -24.14 -42.06 -1.53
C LEU A 964 -24.53 -43.31 -2.34
N ASP A 965 -25.83 -43.56 -2.43
CA ASP A 965 -26.43 -44.79 -2.97
C ASP A 965 -26.45 -44.90 -4.50
N ASN A 966 -26.00 -43.86 -5.22
CA ASN A 966 -25.97 -43.85 -6.67
C ASN A 966 -24.79 -43.02 -7.22
N LYS A 967 -24.50 -43.21 -8.52
CA LYS A 967 -23.38 -42.55 -9.22
C LYS A 967 -23.47 -41.02 -9.21
N GLU A 968 -24.68 -40.47 -9.29
CA GLU A 968 -24.89 -39.02 -9.28
C GLU A 968 -24.48 -38.40 -7.95
N LYS A 969 -24.93 -38.98 -6.82
CA LYS A 969 -24.55 -38.53 -5.47
C LYS A 969 -23.07 -38.70 -5.19
N LEU A 970 -22.48 -39.80 -5.64
CA LEU A 970 -21.03 -40.06 -5.54
C LEU A 970 -20.24 -38.97 -6.27
N ASN A 971 -20.64 -38.62 -7.49
CA ASN A 971 -20.00 -37.58 -8.29
C ASN A 971 -20.26 -36.18 -7.72
N GLU A 972 -21.47 -35.89 -7.24
CA GLU A 972 -21.81 -34.62 -6.55
C GLU A 972 -20.90 -34.39 -5.34
N PHE A 973 -20.70 -35.42 -4.51
CA PHE A 973 -19.83 -35.34 -3.34
C PHE A 973 -18.35 -35.19 -3.73
N SER A 974 -17.88 -35.90 -4.77
CA SER A 974 -16.50 -35.83 -5.24
C SER A 974 -16.09 -34.41 -5.68
N LYS A 975 -17.03 -33.64 -6.24
CA LYS A 975 -16.82 -32.25 -6.64
C LYS A 975 -16.44 -31.31 -5.48
N ILE A 976 -16.76 -31.66 -4.22
CA ILE A 976 -16.34 -30.89 -3.04
C ILE A 976 -14.81 -30.87 -2.93
N PHE A 977 -14.16 -31.96 -3.31
CA PHE A 977 -12.70 -32.09 -3.30
C PHE A 977 -12.04 -31.50 -4.56
N GLY A 978 -12.84 -31.09 -5.54
CA GLY A 978 -12.38 -30.66 -6.87
C GLY A 978 -12.19 -31.81 -7.85
N GLU A 979 -12.66 -33.02 -7.53
CA GLU A 979 -12.52 -34.19 -8.39
C GLU A 979 -13.68 -34.30 -9.38
N GLN A 980 -13.39 -34.83 -10.59
CA GLN A 980 -14.38 -34.96 -11.67
C GLN A 980 -15.47 -35.97 -11.33
N ASP A 981 -15.10 -37.10 -10.73
CA ASP A 981 -15.98 -38.18 -10.31
C ASP A 981 -15.40 -38.96 -9.11
N TRP A 982 -16.17 -39.95 -8.65
CA TRP A 982 -15.78 -40.79 -7.52
C TRP A 982 -14.58 -41.69 -7.81
N SER A 983 -14.39 -42.12 -9.06
CA SER A 983 -13.24 -42.93 -9.44
C SER A 983 -11.94 -42.14 -9.28
N ALA A 984 -11.91 -40.89 -9.74
CA ALA A 984 -10.75 -40.01 -9.55
C ALA A 984 -10.37 -39.83 -8.06
N LEU A 985 -11.36 -39.72 -7.17
CA LEU A 985 -11.11 -39.64 -5.73
C LEU A 985 -10.55 -40.96 -5.17
N MET A 986 -11.04 -42.11 -5.64
CA MET A 986 -10.54 -43.43 -5.23
C MET A 986 -9.12 -43.71 -5.73
N GLU A 987 -8.74 -43.16 -6.89
CA GLU A 987 -7.44 -43.42 -7.54
C GLU A 987 -6.31 -42.51 -7.04
N LYS A 988 -6.60 -41.47 -6.24
CA LYS A 988 -5.58 -40.60 -5.62
C LYS A 988 -4.48 -41.38 -4.90
N ALA A 989 -3.25 -40.89 -4.91
CA ALA A 989 -2.23 -41.44 -4.02
C ALA A 989 -2.65 -41.30 -2.54
N ASP A 990 -2.19 -42.20 -1.68
CA ASP A 990 -2.64 -42.25 -0.28
C ASP A 990 -2.28 -40.95 0.49
N GLU A 991 -1.10 -40.37 0.20
CA GLU A 991 -0.69 -39.07 0.75
C GLU A 991 -1.59 -37.93 0.27
N ASP A 992 -1.91 -37.87 -1.03
CA ASP A 992 -2.82 -36.86 -1.60
C ASP A 992 -4.24 -36.97 -1.03
N PHE A 993 -4.69 -38.20 -0.78
CA PHE A 993 -5.96 -38.45 -0.14
C PHE A 993 -5.95 -37.96 1.31
N LEU A 994 -4.87 -38.22 2.06
CA LEU A 994 -4.71 -37.70 3.42
C LEU A 994 -4.73 -36.17 3.45
N ASP A 995 -4.09 -35.50 2.49
CA ASP A 995 -4.16 -34.05 2.35
C ASP A 995 -5.56 -33.56 2.00
N THR A 996 -6.29 -34.31 1.20
CA THR A 996 -7.70 -34.04 0.89
C THR A 996 -8.57 -34.09 2.16
N LEU A 997 -8.30 -35.03 3.07
CA LEU A 997 -8.98 -35.11 4.37
C LEU A 997 -8.65 -33.94 5.30
N LYS A 998 -7.39 -33.50 5.35
CA LYS A 998 -6.99 -32.32 6.14
C LYS A 998 -7.73 -31.07 5.68
N MET A 999 -7.85 -30.87 4.37
CA MET A 999 -8.66 -29.79 3.81
C MET A 999 -10.15 -29.93 4.16
N PHE A 1000 -10.68 -31.15 4.15
CA PHE A 1000 -12.06 -31.42 4.58
C PHE A 1000 -12.32 -31.01 6.03
N ILE A 1001 -11.37 -31.32 6.92
CA ILE A 1001 -11.39 -30.87 8.31
C ILE A 1001 -11.37 -29.33 8.36
N ASP A 1002 -10.47 -28.68 7.64
CA ASP A 1002 -10.37 -27.21 7.62
C ASP A 1002 -11.66 -26.54 7.11
N MET A 1003 -12.29 -27.08 6.07
CA MET A 1003 -13.58 -26.61 5.57
C MET A 1003 -14.67 -26.74 6.66
N PHE A 1004 -14.70 -27.86 7.39
CA PHE A 1004 -15.58 -28.01 8.54
C PHE A 1004 -15.26 -27.00 9.64
N GLU A 1005 -13.98 -26.83 10.02
CA GLU A 1005 -13.58 -25.87 11.05
C GLU A 1005 -13.99 -24.44 10.70
N PHE A 1006 -13.79 -24.02 9.46
CA PHE A 1006 -14.19 -22.69 8.99
C PHE A 1006 -15.71 -22.47 9.15
N TRP A 1007 -16.54 -23.35 8.58
CA TRP A 1007 -17.99 -23.13 8.57
C TRP A 1007 -18.69 -23.43 9.90
N HIS A 1008 -18.26 -24.49 10.59
CA HIS A 1008 -18.83 -24.91 11.87
C HIS A 1008 -18.17 -24.15 13.04
N LYS A 1009 -16.85 -24.34 13.23
CA LYS A 1009 -16.15 -23.78 14.40
C LYS A 1009 -15.93 -22.28 14.31
N ALA A 1010 -15.70 -21.69 13.14
CA ALA A 1010 -15.43 -20.25 13.02
C ALA A 1010 -16.69 -19.42 12.74
N LEU A 1011 -17.66 -19.93 11.97
CA LEU A 1011 -18.89 -19.19 11.63
C LEU A 1011 -20.21 -19.68 12.28
N LYS A 1012 -20.25 -20.86 12.91
CA LYS A 1012 -21.47 -21.55 13.40
C LYS A 1012 -22.60 -21.59 12.35
N LYS A 1013 -22.27 -21.81 11.07
CA LYS A 1013 -23.26 -21.92 10.00
C LYS A 1013 -23.63 -23.36 9.67
N LEU A 1014 -22.72 -24.32 9.86
CA LEU A 1014 -22.98 -25.75 9.68
C LEU A 1014 -23.35 -26.41 10.99
#